data_AF-A0A416S934-F1
#
_entry.id   AF-A0A416S934-F1
#
_cell.length_a   1.000
_cell.length_b   1.000
_cell.length_c   1.000
_cell.angle_alpha   90.00
_cell.angle_beta   90.00
_cell.angle_gamma   90.00
#
_symmetry.space_group_name_H-M   'P 1'
#
loop_
_entity.id
_entity.type
_entity.pdbx_description
1 polymer ?
#
loop_
_entity_poly.entity_id
_entity_poly.type
_entity_poly.pdbx_seq_one_letter_code
_entity_poly.pdbx_strand_id
1 'polypeptide(L)'
;MYIADLHIHSHYSRATSRDCNLENLDLWARRKGIHIVGSGDFTHPAWREEMAEKLEPAEEGLYVLKEEYRIRDESVADMMLPRFVITGEISSIYKKHDRVRKVHSLLLLPGLEAAELLAKKLELIGNIHSDGRPILGLDCHDLLEIMLEMCPEAVYVPAHIWTPHFSLFGAFSGFDSVEECFGDLSGHIRAMETGLSSDPPMNWRVSALDNYQLISNSDAHSPAKLGREANLLDIELSFSGLRDAIQEGRGLYGTIEFFPEEGKYHFDGHRKCGICLNPAETEKFGGICPVCGRKLTIGVSHRVEQLADRPEGFVRGGAKPFESLVPLPEVIGASVGASAASAKVQKEYQKMLRRLGPEFEILRHVPVEDIRKVSGHLAAEGIQKLRDGKVERFPGFDGEYGTIKLFTQEDLDSLNGQMNFFDTLHISTEAEKKKGLENTSKQSEAKEQEQAAANQGMAITPVSECENNSAAADQLNERQEQAVSAVDRTVAVIAGPGTGKTKTLISHLLYLLEVRKVKPSEITAVTFTTQAAGEMRERIKKQLGRSRNINQLQIGTFHSLCLRFLKAQGLEFSLADDMAALEAARTVTEQENLGLTPKQLLKLISLEKSEAGAESEEAIKLEAEGKDWHGGFQLYQQILREQNMLDFDDLLLETLRIMEEGSAVPGWDKGFSYLLVDEFQDISPVQYRLIRAWNKGGRELFVIGDPDQSIYGFRGSDAACFTRLAGDYLDLREIRLVENYRCAPAIVEAAAGLISHNPGDARELKAHSKVQNPVRLVSAAGEMGEAIFTAKEINRLTGGIGMLDAQEIGAENKKNRGFGDIAILYRTHRQAELLEKCLRTEGIPYVTAGREDFLMEDEVRGSIAFFKCLENPEDEFSRKLCLKLLWKLDKNLVTDSVFNAVYDKFAPLFKKGKPQKFLETWIREMKLEEHAGMKKLAGMTIFYKTMPEFLEALSLGVESDLKRCGEKKYTGEAVTLMTLHGAKGLEFPVTFIYGVRKGLIPFEKDNKTDMEEERRLFYVGMTRAKEELILTSSGEESLFISELPDQAVMREKADKRKNADSGKQLSLFDFM
;
A
#
# COMPACT_ATOMS: atom_id res chain seq x y z
N MET A 1 -40.07 16.49 -13.08
CA MET A 1 -38.90 15.63 -13.35
C MET A 1 -37.63 16.46 -13.20
N TYR A 2 -36.73 16.01 -12.34
CA TYR A 2 -35.46 16.61 -12.01
C TYR A 2 -34.32 15.84 -12.69
N ILE A 3 -33.23 16.53 -12.98
CA ILE A 3 -31.99 15.93 -13.50
C ILE A 3 -30.97 15.94 -12.37
N ALA A 4 -30.35 14.80 -12.08
CA ALA A 4 -29.40 14.63 -10.99
C ALA A 4 -28.06 14.06 -11.47
N ASP A 5 -26.95 14.69 -11.10
CA ASP A 5 -25.59 14.21 -11.34
C ASP A 5 -24.85 14.13 -10.00
N LEU A 6 -24.57 12.92 -9.53
CA LEU A 6 -24.26 12.63 -8.13
C LEU A 6 -22.78 12.32 -7.89
N HIS A 7 -22.03 11.96 -8.94
CA HIS A 7 -20.61 11.62 -8.86
C HIS A 7 -19.74 12.75 -9.45
N ILE A 8 -19.18 13.55 -8.55
CA ILE A 8 -18.42 14.77 -8.89
C ILE A 8 -17.21 14.85 -7.96
N HIS A 9 -16.12 15.44 -8.44
CA HIS A 9 -14.95 15.75 -7.63
C HIS A 9 -14.79 17.24 -7.38
N SER A 10 -14.33 17.56 -6.17
CA SER A 10 -13.92 18.89 -5.74
C SER A 10 -12.51 19.22 -6.21
N HIS A 11 -12.16 20.49 -6.17
CA HIS A 11 -10.81 20.97 -6.45
C HIS A 11 -9.74 20.50 -5.44
N TYR A 12 -10.12 19.80 -4.37
CA TYR A 12 -9.20 19.12 -3.44
C TYR A 12 -8.85 17.69 -3.87
N SER A 13 -9.57 17.12 -4.84
CA SER A 13 -9.18 15.84 -5.46
C SER A 13 -8.06 16.01 -6.48
N ARG A 14 -7.21 14.99 -6.60
CA ARG A 14 -6.21 14.92 -7.68
C ARG A 14 -6.86 14.97 -9.05
N ALA A 15 -6.12 15.55 -10.01
CA ALA A 15 -6.52 15.61 -11.42
C ALA A 15 -7.81 16.39 -11.72
N THR A 16 -8.28 17.18 -10.76
CA THR A 16 -9.50 17.97 -10.87
C THR A 16 -9.17 19.45 -11.14
N SER A 17 -10.04 20.14 -11.89
CA SER A 17 -9.91 21.57 -12.14
C SER A 17 -9.99 22.36 -10.83
N ARG A 18 -9.22 23.45 -10.73
CA ARG A 18 -9.37 24.43 -9.63
C ARG A 18 -10.75 25.08 -9.61
N ASP A 19 -11.43 25.06 -10.75
CA ASP A 19 -12.79 25.58 -10.90
C ASP A 19 -13.84 24.60 -10.37
N CYS A 20 -13.49 23.39 -9.90
CA CYS A 20 -14.44 22.53 -9.17
C CYS A 20 -14.65 23.03 -7.72
N ASN A 21 -15.12 24.26 -7.60
CA ASN A 21 -15.64 24.84 -6.36
C ASN A 21 -17.16 25.02 -6.46
N LEU A 22 -17.82 25.26 -5.33
CA LEU A 22 -19.28 25.28 -5.25
C LEU A 22 -19.90 26.34 -6.17
N GLU A 23 -19.23 27.48 -6.31
CA GLU A 23 -19.69 28.61 -7.11
C GLU A 23 -19.78 28.27 -8.60
N ASN A 24 -18.74 27.62 -9.14
CA ASN A 24 -18.74 27.21 -10.53
C ASN A 24 -19.61 25.97 -10.75
N LEU A 25 -19.70 25.04 -9.79
CA LEU A 25 -20.61 23.90 -9.89
C LEU A 25 -22.07 24.37 -9.96
N ASP A 26 -22.48 25.34 -9.13
CA ASP A 26 -23.81 25.98 -9.22
C ASP A 26 -24.04 26.62 -10.59
N LEU A 27 -23.09 27.43 -11.07
CA LEU A 27 -23.21 28.09 -12.37
C LEU A 27 -23.37 27.09 -13.52
N TRP A 28 -22.54 26.05 -13.54
CA TRP A 28 -22.59 25.03 -14.59
C TRP A 28 -23.83 24.16 -14.49
N ALA A 29 -24.29 23.84 -13.28
CA ALA A 29 -25.57 23.15 -13.09
C ALA A 29 -26.73 23.97 -13.68
N ARG A 30 -26.77 25.29 -13.47
CA ARG A 30 -27.76 26.18 -14.11
C ARG A 30 -27.62 26.23 -15.63
N ARG A 31 -26.40 26.31 -16.16
CA ARG A 31 -26.15 26.28 -17.61
C ARG A 31 -26.66 24.99 -18.24
N LYS A 32 -26.41 23.86 -17.58
CA LYS A 32 -26.80 22.54 -18.06
C LYS A 32 -28.29 22.24 -17.86
N GLY A 33 -28.89 22.77 -16.79
CA GLY A 33 -30.25 22.40 -16.35
C GLY A 33 -30.26 21.23 -15.37
N ILE A 34 -29.18 21.05 -14.59
CA ILE A 34 -29.07 20.01 -13.56
C ILE A 34 -29.64 20.54 -12.25
N HIS A 35 -30.59 19.81 -11.69
CA HIS A 35 -31.37 20.24 -10.53
C HIS A 35 -30.78 19.76 -9.22
N ILE A 36 -30.16 18.57 -9.20
CA ILE A 36 -29.49 17.98 -8.03
C ILE A 36 -28.05 17.64 -8.41
N VAL A 37 -27.10 18.10 -7.61
CA VAL A 37 -25.66 18.01 -7.89
C VAL A 37 -24.97 17.42 -6.65
N GLY A 38 -24.13 16.41 -6.85
CA GLY A 38 -23.25 15.92 -5.79
C GLY A 38 -22.23 16.99 -5.37
N SER A 39 -21.97 17.12 -4.08
CA SER A 39 -20.94 18.04 -3.57
C SER A 39 -19.53 17.55 -3.89
N GLY A 40 -19.35 16.23 -4.01
CA GLY A 40 -18.04 15.59 -4.11
C GLY A 40 -17.24 15.62 -2.80
N ASP A 41 -16.33 14.65 -2.67
CA ASP A 41 -15.18 14.63 -1.75
C ASP A 41 -15.41 15.08 -0.29
N PHE A 42 -16.55 14.74 0.32
CA PHE A 42 -16.85 15.14 1.71
C PHE A 42 -15.79 14.72 2.74
N THR A 43 -14.91 13.76 2.41
CA THR A 43 -13.87 13.30 3.30
C THR A 43 -12.82 14.38 3.62
N HIS A 44 -12.56 15.31 2.69
CA HIS A 44 -11.53 16.32 2.88
C HIS A 44 -11.97 17.41 3.89
N PRO A 45 -11.18 17.70 4.95
CA PRO A 45 -11.59 18.60 6.01
C PRO A 45 -11.84 20.04 5.52
N ALA A 46 -10.92 20.60 4.72
CA ALA A 46 -11.07 21.96 4.22
C ALA A 46 -12.26 22.11 3.27
N TRP A 47 -12.61 21.03 2.55
CA TRP A 47 -13.78 21.04 1.67
C TRP A 47 -15.08 21.01 2.49
N ARG A 48 -15.12 20.24 3.59
CA ARG A 48 -16.24 20.28 4.54
C ARG A 48 -16.43 21.65 5.17
N GLU A 49 -15.34 22.30 5.58
CA GLU A 49 -15.39 23.66 6.11
C GLU A 49 -15.94 24.64 5.08
N GLU A 50 -15.48 24.56 3.83
CA GLU A 50 -15.98 25.39 2.73
C GLU A 50 -17.47 25.12 2.44
N MET A 51 -17.90 23.85 2.44
CA MET A 51 -19.32 23.49 2.29
C MET A 51 -20.15 24.04 3.45
N ALA A 52 -19.69 23.93 4.70
CA ALA A 52 -20.38 24.47 5.85
C ALA A 52 -20.46 26.02 5.84
N GLU A 53 -19.45 26.68 5.28
CA GLU A 53 -19.42 28.13 5.12
C GLU A 53 -20.39 28.60 4.03
N LYS A 54 -20.36 27.96 2.86
CA LYS A 54 -21.01 28.49 1.64
C LYS A 54 -22.39 27.91 1.36
N LEU A 55 -22.71 26.72 1.88
CA LEU A 55 -24.02 26.11 1.69
C LEU A 55 -24.97 26.45 2.83
N GLU A 56 -26.27 26.52 2.51
CA GLU A 56 -27.34 26.60 3.50
C GLU A 56 -28.42 25.52 3.24
N PRO A 57 -29.05 24.97 4.28
CA PRO A 57 -30.11 23.98 4.11
C PRO A 57 -31.30 24.55 3.32
N ALA A 58 -31.80 23.81 2.34
CA ALA A 58 -32.97 24.20 1.55
C ALA A 58 -34.15 23.25 1.80
N GLU A 59 -33.94 21.96 1.54
CA GLU A 59 -34.89 20.88 1.79
C GLU A 59 -34.23 19.79 2.65
N GLU A 60 -34.98 18.76 3.05
CA GLU A 60 -34.45 17.69 3.89
C GLU A 60 -33.21 17.03 3.25
N GLY A 61 -32.05 17.22 3.86
CA GLY A 61 -30.76 16.70 3.39
C GLY A 61 -30.23 17.29 2.07
N LEU A 62 -30.83 18.36 1.58
CA LEU A 62 -30.39 19.09 0.38
C LEU A 62 -30.04 20.54 0.73
N TYR A 63 -29.04 21.06 0.03
CA TYR A 63 -28.47 22.38 0.31
C TYR A 63 -28.49 23.27 -0.93
N VAL A 64 -28.48 24.58 -0.75
CA VAL A 64 -28.29 25.55 -1.82
C VAL A 64 -27.07 26.41 -1.52
N LEU A 65 -26.44 26.95 -2.57
CA LEU A 65 -25.35 27.90 -2.41
C LEU A 65 -25.91 29.23 -1.93
N LYS A 66 -25.35 29.78 -0.84
CA LYS A 66 -25.75 31.09 -0.30
C LYS A 66 -25.60 32.18 -1.36
N GLU A 67 -26.54 33.12 -1.34
CA GLU A 67 -26.71 34.12 -2.38
C GLU A 67 -25.45 34.99 -2.59
N GLU A 68 -24.67 35.29 -1.55
CA GLU A 68 -23.41 36.05 -1.65
C GLU A 68 -22.29 35.36 -2.46
N TYR A 69 -22.31 34.02 -2.59
CA TYR A 69 -21.30 33.26 -3.33
C TYR A 69 -21.75 32.90 -4.76
N ARG A 70 -23.00 33.18 -5.14
CA ARG A 70 -23.53 32.81 -6.45
C ARG A 70 -22.96 33.68 -7.56
N ILE A 71 -22.40 33.05 -8.60
CA ILE A 71 -21.89 33.75 -9.78
C ILE A 71 -23.07 34.21 -10.65
N ARG A 72 -23.20 35.52 -10.84
CA ARG A 72 -24.18 36.11 -11.75
C ARG A 72 -23.66 36.09 -13.18
N ASP A 73 -24.39 35.42 -14.07
CA ASP A 73 -24.03 35.28 -15.48
C ASP A 73 -25.23 35.67 -16.35
N GLU A 74 -25.03 36.61 -17.28
CA GLU A 74 -26.10 37.09 -18.18
C GLU A 74 -26.63 36.01 -19.12
N SER A 75 -25.91 34.89 -19.28
CA SER A 75 -26.28 33.81 -20.19
C SER A 75 -27.33 32.86 -19.66
N VAL A 76 -27.60 32.88 -18.35
CA VAL A 76 -28.52 31.94 -17.71
C VAL A 76 -29.44 32.68 -16.75
N ALA A 77 -30.71 32.28 -16.73
CA ALA A 77 -31.70 32.92 -15.87
C ALA A 77 -31.39 32.69 -14.38
N ASP A 78 -31.63 33.75 -13.59
CA ASP A 78 -31.48 33.80 -12.13
C ASP A 78 -32.24 32.70 -11.35
N MET A 79 -33.31 32.21 -11.98
CA MET A 79 -34.45 31.61 -11.28
C MET A 79 -34.25 30.16 -10.84
N MET A 80 -33.25 29.46 -11.39
CA MET A 80 -32.97 28.08 -11.04
C MET A 80 -32.03 28.01 -9.85
N LEU A 81 -32.43 27.26 -8.81
CA LEU A 81 -31.61 26.96 -7.64
C LEU A 81 -31.22 25.46 -7.67
N PRO A 82 -30.00 25.11 -8.09
CA PRO A 82 -29.46 23.76 -7.97
C PRO A 82 -29.36 23.34 -6.50
N ARG A 83 -29.72 22.08 -6.21
CA ARG A 83 -29.62 21.49 -4.87
C ARG A 83 -28.34 20.65 -4.80
N PHE A 84 -27.52 20.91 -3.80
CA PHE A 84 -26.36 20.09 -3.46
C PHE A 84 -26.78 18.97 -2.52
N VAL A 85 -26.38 17.75 -2.86
CA VAL A 85 -26.42 16.59 -1.96
C VAL A 85 -24.98 16.24 -1.56
N ILE A 86 -24.76 15.87 -0.31
CA ILE A 86 -23.41 15.59 0.18
C ILE A 86 -22.96 14.23 -0.35
N THR A 87 -21.90 14.23 -1.16
CA THR A 87 -21.35 13.02 -1.77
C THR A 87 -19.83 12.94 -1.64
N GLY A 88 -19.28 11.74 -1.83
CA GLY A 88 -17.83 11.56 -1.93
C GLY A 88 -17.45 10.16 -2.41
N GLU A 89 -16.37 10.10 -3.17
CA GLU A 89 -15.80 8.84 -3.65
C GLU A 89 -14.70 8.38 -2.70
N ILE A 90 -14.70 7.09 -2.34
CA ILE A 90 -13.63 6.44 -1.59
C ILE A 90 -13.06 5.30 -2.42
N SER A 91 -11.73 5.28 -2.58
CA SER A 91 -11.03 4.20 -3.27
C SER A 91 -10.47 3.22 -2.26
N SER A 92 -10.89 1.96 -2.35
CA SER A 92 -10.50 0.88 -1.44
C SER A 92 -9.50 -0.05 -2.14
N ILE A 93 -8.27 -0.18 -1.63
CA ILE A 93 -7.21 -1.03 -2.20
C ILE A 93 -6.77 -2.06 -1.15
N TYR A 94 -7.06 -3.33 -1.38
CA TYR A 94 -6.81 -4.40 -0.41
C TYR A 94 -6.67 -5.76 -1.11
N LYS A 95 -6.21 -6.80 -0.40
CA LYS A 95 -6.25 -8.16 -0.93
C LYS A 95 -7.46 -8.93 -0.45
N LYS A 96 -8.07 -9.67 -1.38
CA LYS A 96 -9.13 -10.65 -1.10
C LYS A 96 -9.03 -11.80 -2.10
N HIS A 97 -9.07 -13.03 -1.60
CA HIS A 97 -8.91 -14.26 -2.39
C HIS A 97 -7.60 -14.26 -3.22
N ASP A 98 -6.48 -13.89 -2.60
CA ASP A 98 -5.13 -13.82 -3.20
C ASP A 98 -4.98 -12.86 -4.41
N ARG A 99 -5.97 -11.97 -4.62
CA ARG A 99 -5.93 -10.91 -5.64
C ARG A 99 -6.00 -9.55 -4.98
N VAL A 100 -5.27 -8.59 -5.55
CA VAL A 100 -5.39 -7.17 -5.18
C VAL A 100 -6.66 -6.64 -5.81
N ARG A 101 -7.57 -6.14 -4.99
CA ARG A 101 -8.83 -5.53 -5.37
C ARG A 101 -8.68 -4.02 -5.29
N LYS A 102 -9.23 -3.33 -6.29
CA LYS A 102 -9.54 -1.90 -6.14
C LYS A 102 -10.95 -1.66 -6.57
N VAL A 103 -11.72 -1.07 -5.67
CA VAL A 103 -13.12 -0.76 -5.90
C VAL A 103 -13.33 0.65 -5.41
N HIS A 104 -14.04 1.43 -6.21
CA HIS A 104 -14.41 2.78 -5.86
C HIS A 104 -15.87 2.79 -5.41
N SER A 105 -16.15 3.64 -4.43
CA SER A 105 -17.44 3.66 -3.74
C SER A 105 -17.92 5.09 -3.68
N LEU A 106 -19.04 5.39 -4.33
CA LEU A 106 -19.73 6.65 -4.20
C LEU A 106 -20.65 6.56 -2.98
N LEU A 107 -20.43 7.43 -2.00
CA LEU A 107 -21.26 7.54 -0.81
C LEU A 107 -22.12 8.79 -0.89
N LEU A 108 -23.42 8.65 -0.63
CA LEU A 108 -24.36 9.77 -0.49
C LEU A 108 -24.81 9.86 0.96
N LEU A 109 -24.71 11.06 1.53
CA LEU A 109 -24.96 11.29 2.95
C LEU A 109 -26.14 12.25 3.15
N PRO A 110 -26.95 12.05 4.21
CA PRO A 110 -28.14 12.86 4.49
C PRO A 110 -27.82 14.30 4.91
N GLY A 111 -26.54 14.64 5.14
CA GLY A 111 -26.13 16.00 5.46
C GLY A 111 -24.69 16.11 5.93
N LEU A 112 -24.27 17.36 6.20
CA LEU A 112 -22.91 17.68 6.63
C LEU A 112 -22.54 17.06 7.99
N GLU A 113 -23.51 16.87 8.89
CA GLU A 113 -23.26 16.21 10.19
C GLU A 113 -22.89 14.74 10.03
N ALA A 114 -23.57 14.03 9.12
CA ALA A 114 -23.24 12.64 8.78
C ALA A 114 -21.86 12.55 8.11
N ALA A 115 -21.55 13.50 7.23
CA ALA A 115 -20.23 13.61 6.61
C ALA A 115 -19.12 13.80 7.65
N GLU A 116 -19.34 14.66 8.64
CA GLU A 116 -18.40 14.88 9.75
C GLU A 116 -18.18 13.61 10.59
N LEU A 117 -19.26 12.90 10.93
CA LEU A 117 -19.20 11.69 11.74
C LEU A 117 -18.45 10.56 11.02
N LEU A 118 -18.81 10.31 9.77
CA LEU A 118 -18.18 9.26 8.95
C LEU A 118 -16.71 9.61 8.67
N ALA A 119 -16.41 10.87 8.31
CA ALA A 119 -15.04 11.31 8.09
C ALA A 119 -14.16 11.12 9.34
N LYS A 120 -14.65 11.49 10.54
CA LYS A 120 -13.93 11.24 11.80
C LYS A 120 -13.60 9.77 12.03
N LYS A 121 -14.51 8.86 11.66
CA LYS A 121 -14.29 7.42 11.78
C LYS A 121 -13.27 6.93 10.75
N LEU A 122 -13.36 7.38 9.50
CA LEU A 122 -12.43 7.02 8.42
C LEU A 122 -11.03 7.60 8.64
N GLU A 123 -10.93 8.79 9.24
CA GLU A 123 -9.65 9.38 9.67
C GLU A 123 -8.88 8.44 10.59
N LEU A 124 -9.57 7.68 11.44
CA LEU A 124 -8.90 6.73 12.30
C LEU A 124 -8.24 5.62 11.49
N ILE A 125 -8.72 5.30 10.29
CA ILE A 125 -8.31 4.15 9.47
C ILE A 125 -7.22 4.53 8.48
N GLY A 126 -7.31 5.72 7.87
CA GLY A 126 -6.35 6.17 6.87
C GLY A 126 -6.29 7.68 6.68
N ASN A 127 -5.36 8.12 5.83
CA ASN A 127 -5.20 9.55 5.55
C ASN A 127 -6.28 10.05 4.59
N ILE A 128 -7.15 10.91 5.08
CA ILE A 128 -8.18 11.58 4.27
C ILE A 128 -7.95 13.09 4.09
N HIS A 129 -6.81 13.61 4.58
CA HIS A 129 -6.50 15.03 4.56
C HIS A 129 -5.65 15.45 3.34
N SER A 130 -5.04 14.50 2.63
CA SER A 130 -4.14 14.78 1.50
C SER A 130 -4.86 14.87 0.16
N ASP A 131 -6.04 14.27 0.04
CA ASP A 131 -6.78 14.12 -1.21
C ASP A 131 -8.28 14.14 -0.94
N GLY A 132 -9.05 14.78 -1.83
CA GLY A 132 -10.51 14.73 -1.85
C GLY A 132 -11.08 13.33 -2.00
N ARG A 133 -10.38 12.47 -2.75
CA ARG A 133 -10.68 11.04 -2.91
C ARG A 133 -9.65 10.21 -2.17
N PRO A 134 -9.88 9.89 -0.89
CA PRO A 134 -8.92 9.13 -0.11
C PRO A 134 -8.78 7.69 -0.63
N ILE A 135 -7.57 7.16 -0.51
CA ILE A 135 -7.30 5.74 -0.66
C ILE A 135 -7.15 5.10 0.69
N LEU A 136 -7.95 4.08 0.92
CA LEU A 136 -7.93 3.32 2.15
C LEU A 136 -7.51 1.87 1.86
N GLY A 137 -6.64 1.34 2.71
CA GLY A 137 -6.26 -0.08 2.72
C GLY A 137 -7.34 -1.00 3.30
N LEU A 138 -8.62 -0.66 3.11
CA LEU A 138 -9.78 -1.21 3.81
C LEU A 138 -10.62 -2.07 2.84
N ASP A 139 -11.19 -3.19 3.33
CA ASP A 139 -12.14 -3.99 2.55
C ASP A 139 -13.44 -3.19 2.31
N CYS A 140 -14.08 -3.38 1.15
CA CYS A 140 -15.36 -2.74 0.84
C CYS A 140 -16.48 -3.18 1.79
N HIS A 141 -16.41 -4.43 2.28
CA HIS A 141 -17.30 -4.93 3.33
C HIS A 141 -17.17 -4.08 4.61
N ASP A 142 -15.95 -3.90 5.12
CA ASP A 142 -15.69 -3.13 6.33
C ASP A 142 -16.09 -1.65 6.15
N LEU A 143 -15.86 -1.08 4.97
CA LEU A 143 -16.29 0.28 4.65
C LEU A 143 -17.81 0.42 4.72
N LEU A 144 -18.54 -0.54 4.15
CA LEU A 144 -20.01 -0.57 4.19
C LEU A 144 -20.51 -0.78 5.62
N GLU A 145 -19.92 -1.68 6.39
CA GLU A 145 -20.25 -1.89 7.81
C GLU A 145 -20.10 -0.58 8.59
N ILE A 146 -18.95 0.07 8.47
CA ILE A 146 -18.67 1.35 9.14
C ILE A 146 -19.69 2.43 8.74
N MET A 147 -20.02 2.52 7.46
CA MET A 147 -21.01 3.47 6.98
C MET A 147 -22.38 3.19 7.59
N LEU A 148 -22.85 1.94 7.57
CA LEU A 148 -24.16 1.54 8.11
C LEU A 148 -24.23 1.73 9.64
N GLU A 149 -23.14 1.49 10.37
CA GLU A 149 -23.07 1.74 11.82
C GLU A 149 -23.18 3.22 12.16
N MET A 150 -22.47 4.08 11.42
CA MET A 150 -22.39 5.51 11.73
C MET A 150 -23.56 6.31 11.14
N CYS A 151 -24.01 5.93 9.94
CA CYS A 151 -24.99 6.64 9.14
C CYS A 151 -25.92 5.64 8.42
N PRO A 152 -26.91 5.04 9.12
CA PRO A 152 -27.79 4.02 8.55
C PRO A 152 -28.58 4.46 7.31
N GLU A 153 -28.88 5.77 7.21
CA GLU A 153 -29.64 6.35 6.10
C GLU A 153 -28.77 6.64 4.86
N ALA A 154 -27.43 6.51 4.97
CA ALA A 154 -26.52 6.76 3.87
C ALA A 154 -26.68 5.74 2.74
N VAL A 155 -26.37 6.16 1.51
CA VAL A 155 -26.41 5.29 0.33
C VAL A 155 -24.99 4.96 -0.10
N TYR A 156 -24.71 3.66 -0.19
CA TYR A 156 -23.49 3.15 -0.79
C TYR A 156 -23.78 2.71 -2.23
N VAL A 157 -23.02 3.24 -3.17
CA VAL A 157 -23.08 2.85 -4.58
C VAL A 157 -21.68 2.45 -5.04
N PRO A 158 -21.45 1.19 -5.45
CA PRO A 158 -20.23 0.85 -6.18
C PRO A 158 -20.13 1.71 -7.45
N ALA A 159 -19.05 2.51 -7.52
CA ALA A 159 -18.84 3.49 -8.58
C ALA A 159 -18.17 2.85 -9.81
N HIS A 160 -18.52 3.32 -11.01
CA HIS A 160 -17.99 2.88 -12.31
C HIS A 160 -17.61 1.39 -12.33
N ILE A 161 -18.60 0.53 -12.10
CA ILE A 161 -18.42 -0.92 -11.92
C ILE A 161 -17.71 -1.60 -13.10
N TRP A 162 -17.66 -0.93 -14.26
CA TRP A 162 -16.94 -1.34 -15.45
C TRP A 162 -15.73 -0.46 -15.72
N THR A 163 -14.55 -1.08 -15.72
CA THR A 163 -13.32 -0.46 -16.22
C THR A 163 -12.45 -1.53 -16.88
N PRO A 164 -11.57 -1.16 -17.83
CA PRO A 164 -10.60 -2.09 -18.41
C PRO A 164 -9.55 -2.55 -17.39
N HIS A 165 -9.49 -1.94 -16.19
CA HIS A 165 -8.49 -2.19 -15.17
C HIS A 165 -9.11 -2.69 -13.87
N PHE A 166 -9.34 -1.76 -12.93
CA PHE A 166 -9.84 -2.03 -11.59
C PHE A 166 -11.18 -1.33 -11.37
N SER A 167 -12.16 -2.10 -10.94
CA SER A 167 -13.51 -1.70 -10.55
C SER A 167 -14.17 -2.95 -9.96
N LEU A 168 -15.45 -2.86 -9.56
CA LEU A 168 -16.15 -4.03 -9.03
C LEU A 168 -16.13 -5.21 -10.00
N PHE A 169 -16.35 -5.00 -11.31
CA PHE A 169 -16.34 -6.04 -12.35
C PHE A 169 -15.19 -5.90 -13.37
N GLY A 170 -14.16 -5.11 -13.05
CA GLY A 170 -13.05 -4.81 -13.96
C GLY A 170 -12.26 -6.02 -14.46
N ALA A 171 -11.67 -5.90 -15.66
CA ALA A 171 -11.10 -7.04 -16.40
C ALA A 171 -9.84 -7.68 -15.79
N PHE A 172 -8.99 -6.94 -15.06
CA PHE A 172 -7.73 -7.49 -14.51
C PHE A 172 -7.82 -7.96 -13.06
N SER A 173 -8.80 -7.46 -12.29
CA SER A 173 -8.93 -7.81 -10.86
C SER A 173 -10.32 -7.54 -10.26
N GLY A 174 -11.36 -7.43 -11.09
CA GLY A 174 -12.75 -7.34 -10.62
C GLY A 174 -13.24 -8.64 -10.02
N PHE A 175 -14.26 -8.56 -9.18
CA PHE A 175 -15.03 -9.70 -8.72
C PHE A 175 -15.90 -10.23 -9.84
N ASP A 176 -16.33 -11.48 -9.73
CA ASP A 176 -17.32 -12.05 -10.67
C ASP A 176 -18.74 -11.94 -10.12
N SER A 177 -18.91 -11.55 -8.84
CA SER A 177 -20.20 -11.25 -8.21
C SER A 177 -20.08 -10.20 -7.10
N VAL A 178 -21.21 -9.59 -6.71
CA VAL A 178 -21.27 -8.59 -5.63
C VAL A 178 -21.06 -9.25 -4.27
N GLU A 179 -21.53 -10.47 -4.10
CA GLU A 179 -21.40 -11.29 -2.89
C GLU A 179 -19.94 -11.59 -2.56
N GLU A 180 -19.08 -11.78 -3.56
CA GLU A 180 -17.64 -11.94 -3.32
C GLU A 180 -17.00 -10.69 -2.71
N CYS A 181 -17.51 -9.50 -3.08
CA CYS A 181 -17.01 -8.22 -2.59
C CYS A 181 -17.56 -7.92 -1.19
N PHE A 182 -18.89 -7.97 -1.03
CA PHE A 182 -19.60 -7.48 0.17
C PHE A 182 -20.08 -8.58 1.12
N GLY A 183 -19.87 -9.86 0.81
CA GLY A 183 -20.21 -10.98 1.71
C GLY A 183 -21.68 -10.95 2.17
N ASP A 184 -21.87 -11.04 3.48
CA ASP A 184 -23.18 -11.01 4.15
C ASP A 184 -23.88 -9.64 4.06
N LEU A 185 -23.14 -8.56 3.81
CA LEU A 185 -23.69 -7.21 3.63
C LEU A 185 -24.12 -6.92 2.18
N SER A 186 -23.93 -7.85 1.25
CA SER A 186 -24.34 -7.69 -0.17
C SER A 186 -25.80 -7.28 -0.36
N GLY A 187 -26.70 -7.69 0.54
CA GLY A 187 -28.12 -7.31 0.51
C GLY A 187 -28.41 -5.82 0.77
N HIS A 188 -27.42 -5.07 1.27
CA HIS A 188 -27.49 -3.61 1.45
C HIS A 188 -27.07 -2.83 0.19
N ILE A 189 -26.42 -3.48 -0.78
CA ILE A 189 -26.14 -2.87 -2.08
C ILE A 189 -27.40 -2.95 -2.94
N ARG A 190 -27.90 -1.79 -3.36
CA ARG A 190 -29.17 -1.68 -4.11
C ARG A 190 -29.06 -0.92 -5.43
N ALA A 191 -27.98 -0.18 -5.62
CA ALA A 191 -27.70 0.55 -6.84
C ALA A 191 -26.23 0.38 -7.25
N MET A 192 -25.95 0.62 -8.52
CA MET A 192 -24.60 0.65 -9.08
C MET A 192 -24.48 1.75 -10.11
N GLU A 193 -23.30 2.37 -10.15
CA GLU A 193 -22.95 3.31 -11.21
C GLU A 193 -22.15 2.58 -12.29
N THR A 194 -22.62 2.66 -13.53
CA THR A 194 -22.09 1.89 -14.65
C THR A 194 -20.80 2.48 -15.23
N GLY A 195 -20.68 3.81 -15.22
CA GLY A 195 -19.53 4.57 -15.71
C GLY A 195 -19.55 4.77 -17.24
N LEU A 196 -18.75 5.75 -17.69
CA LEU A 196 -18.79 6.39 -19.02
C LEU A 196 -18.48 5.50 -20.25
N SER A 197 -18.23 4.20 -20.08
CA SER A 197 -17.85 3.28 -21.17
C SER A 197 -18.84 2.12 -21.33
N SER A 198 -19.98 2.19 -20.65
CA SER A 198 -21.08 1.23 -20.76
C SER A 198 -22.42 1.97 -20.72
N ASP A 199 -23.44 1.38 -21.33
CA ASP A 199 -24.79 1.94 -21.37
C ASP A 199 -25.84 0.90 -20.91
N PRO A 200 -27.12 1.27 -20.73
CA PRO A 200 -28.14 0.33 -20.30
C PRO A 200 -28.30 -0.89 -21.23
N PRO A 201 -28.32 -0.78 -22.56
CA PRO A 201 -28.33 -1.94 -23.47
C PRO A 201 -27.21 -2.95 -23.23
N MET A 202 -25.97 -2.50 -22.98
CA MET A 202 -24.87 -3.40 -22.63
C MET A 202 -25.16 -4.11 -21.30
N ASN A 203 -25.62 -3.36 -20.29
CA ASN A 203 -25.84 -3.87 -18.94
C ASN A 203 -27.05 -4.82 -18.83
N TRP A 204 -28.10 -4.64 -19.64
CA TRP A 204 -29.27 -5.53 -19.65
C TRP A 204 -28.92 -6.97 -20.04
N ARG A 205 -27.75 -7.16 -20.68
CA ARG A 205 -27.25 -8.47 -21.08
C ARG A 205 -26.70 -9.30 -19.92
N VAL A 206 -26.51 -8.70 -18.75
CA VAL A 206 -25.93 -9.32 -17.56
C VAL A 206 -27.03 -9.47 -16.49
N SER A 207 -27.62 -10.66 -16.37
CA SER A 207 -28.74 -10.91 -15.45
C SER A 207 -28.42 -10.65 -13.99
N ALA A 208 -27.15 -10.76 -13.59
CA ALA A 208 -26.72 -10.48 -12.23
C ALA A 208 -26.99 -9.01 -11.82
N LEU A 209 -27.04 -8.10 -12.79
CA LEU A 209 -27.34 -6.68 -12.55
C LEU A 209 -28.83 -6.40 -12.36
N ASP A 210 -29.71 -7.36 -12.65
CA ASP A 210 -31.15 -7.12 -12.69
C ASP A 210 -31.75 -6.65 -11.35
N ASN A 211 -31.11 -7.04 -10.24
CA ASN A 211 -31.57 -6.73 -8.89
C ASN A 211 -31.14 -5.35 -8.40
N TYR A 212 -30.34 -4.62 -9.18
CA TYR A 212 -29.80 -3.31 -8.81
C TYR A 212 -30.41 -2.20 -9.66
N GLN A 213 -30.54 -1.01 -9.08
CA GLN A 213 -30.80 0.19 -9.84
C GLN A 213 -29.50 0.66 -10.51
N LEU A 214 -29.50 0.71 -11.83
CA LEU A 214 -28.38 1.26 -12.58
C LEU A 214 -28.55 2.77 -12.67
N ILE A 215 -27.56 3.51 -12.16
CA ILE A 215 -27.51 4.98 -12.21
C ILE A 215 -26.31 5.42 -13.04
N SER A 216 -26.41 6.61 -13.63
CA SER A 216 -25.39 7.15 -14.54
C SER A 216 -24.98 8.54 -14.07
N ASN A 217 -23.68 8.78 -13.95
CA ASN A 217 -23.13 10.02 -13.40
C ASN A 217 -21.86 10.42 -14.14
N SER A 218 -21.60 11.72 -14.19
CA SER A 218 -20.60 12.25 -15.12
C SER A 218 -19.15 12.01 -14.73
N ASP A 219 -18.87 11.60 -13.49
CA ASP A 219 -17.53 11.54 -12.89
C ASP A 219 -16.75 12.85 -13.18
N ALA A 220 -17.37 13.98 -12.84
CA ALA A 220 -16.91 15.28 -13.27
C ALA A 220 -15.66 15.73 -12.51
N HIS A 221 -14.56 15.82 -13.24
CA HIS A 221 -13.29 16.43 -12.80
C HIS A 221 -13.14 17.91 -13.27
N SER A 222 -14.16 18.46 -13.93
CA SER A 222 -14.27 19.89 -14.23
C SER A 222 -15.74 20.28 -14.35
N PRO A 223 -16.13 21.54 -14.03
CA PRO A 223 -17.53 21.94 -14.09
C PRO A 223 -18.17 21.81 -15.48
N ALA A 224 -17.37 22.00 -16.55
CA ALA A 224 -17.82 21.85 -17.92
C ALA A 224 -18.25 20.41 -18.30
N LYS A 225 -17.77 19.41 -17.55
CA LYS A 225 -18.05 17.99 -17.75
C LYS A 225 -19.30 17.50 -16.99
N LEU A 226 -19.94 18.36 -16.19
CA LEU A 226 -21.20 18.02 -15.53
C LEU A 226 -22.28 17.62 -16.54
N GLY A 227 -23.04 16.59 -16.20
CA GLY A 227 -24.16 16.10 -17.01
C GLY A 227 -23.74 15.40 -18.30
N ARG A 228 -22.49 14.91 -18.42
CA ARG A 228 -22.17 13.93 -19.49
C ARG A 228 -23.00 12.66 -19.33
N GLU A 229 -23.24 12.27 -18.08
CA GLU A 229 -24.27 11.33 -17.68
C GLU A 229 -25.06 11.95 -16.52
N ALA A 230 -26.33 11.59 -16.40
CA ALA A 230 -27.19 12.04 -15.32
C ALA A 230 -28.39 11.12 -15.13
N ASN A 231 -29.13 11.32 -14.04
CA ASN A 231 -30.31 10.55 -13.68
C ASN A 231 -31.57 11.42 -13.81
N LEU A 232 -32.66 10.82 -14.31
CA LEU A 232 -33.97 11.44 -14.43
C LEU A 232 -34.84 11.00 -13.25
N LEU A 233 -35.22 11.95 -12.40
CA LEU A 233 -35.91 11.69 -11.14
C LEU A 233 -37.28 12.38 -11.10
N ASP A 234 -38.30 11.65 -10.66
CA ASP A 234 -39.63 12.16 -10.32
C ASP A 234 -39.90 11.85 -8.85
N ILE A 235 -39.33 12.71 -7.99
CA ILE A 235 -39.29 12.54 -6.54
C ILE A 235 -39.73 13.83 -5.86
N GLU A 236 -40.12 13.72 -4.59
CA GLU A 236 -40.05 14.86 -3.69
C GLU A 236 -38.60 15.33 -3.58
N LEU A 237 -38.39 16.64 -3.57
CA LEU A 237 -37.05 17.21 -3.55
C LEU A 237 -36.46 17.14 -2.14
N SER A 238 -36.04 15.94 -1.75
CA SER A 238 -35.45 15.60 -0.46
C SER A 238 -34.42 14.48 -0.60
N PHE A 239 -33.55 14.34 0.39
CA PHE A 239 -32.61 13.23 0.47
C PHE A 239 -33.34 11.88 0.61
N SER A 240 -34.43 11.81 1.39
CA SER A 240 -35.26 10.61 1.49
C SER A 240 -35.84 10.21 0.13
N GLY A 241 -36.35 11.17 -0.65
CA GLY A 241 -36.83 10.94 -2.01
C GLY A 241 -35.73 10.46 -2.95
N LEU A 242 -34.55 11.07 -2.89
CA LEU A 242 -33.37 10.66 -3.67
C LEU A 242 -32.90 9.25 -3.29
N ARG A 243 -32.82 8.95 -1.99
CA ARG A 243 -32.44 7.64 -1.47
C ARG A 243 -33.42 6.57 -1.94
N ASP A 244 -34.72 6.80 -1.81
CA ASP A 244 -35.74 5.83 -2.23
C ASP A 244 -35.69 5.59 -3.75
N ALA A 245 -35.40 6.62 -4.54
CA ALA A 245 -35.20 6.47 -5.98
C ALA A 245 -33.97 5.63 -6.33
N ILE A 246 -32.87 5.79 -5.60
CA ILE A 246 -31.63 5.03 -5.84
C ILE A 246 -31.73 3.60 -5.28
N GLN A 247 -32.22 3.42 -4.05
CA GLN A 247 -32.25 2.12 -3.38
C GLN A 247 -33.44 1.25 -3.82
N GLU A 248 -34.59 1.84 -4.10
CA GLU A 248 -35.82 1.10 -4.39
C GLU A 248 -36.35 1.34 -5.80
N GLY A 249 -35.77 2.28 -6.54
CA GLY A 249 -36.21 2.65 -7.88
C GLY A 249 -37.47 3.51 -7.91
N ARG A 250 -38.04 3.89 -6.76
CA ARG A 250 -39.26 4.71 -6.65
C ARG A 250 -38.99 6.15 -7.06
N GLY A 251 -39.45 6.53 -8.25
CA GLY A 251 -39.21 7.87 -8.81
C GLY A 251 -37.95 7.97 -9.68
N LEU A 252 -37.14 6.92 -9.83
CA LEU A 252 -36.08 6.89 -10.85
C LEU A 252 -36.70 6.53 -12.21
N TYR A 253 -36.87 7.52 -13.08
CA TYR A 253 -37.53 7.37 -14.38
C TYR A 253 -36.61 6.77 -15.44
N GLY A 254 -35.34 7.19 -15.47
CA GLY A 254 -34.39 6.81 -16.51
C GLY A 254 -33.05 7.52 -16.36
N THR A 255 -32.19 7.40 -17.35
CA THR A 255 -30.84 7.99 -17.34
C THR A 255 -30.56 8.78 -18.63
N ILE A 256 -29.67 9.76 -18.52
CA ILE A 256 -29.03 10.43 -19.64
C ILE A 256 -27.63 9.81 -19.74
N GLU A 257 -27.31 9.29 -20.91
CA GLU A 257 -26.10 8.52 -21.14
C GLU A 257 -25.12 9.27 -22.04
N PHE A 258 -23.84 9.08 -21.73
CA PHE A 258 -22.75 9.37 -22.65
C PHE A 258 -22.67 8.23 -23.67
N PHE A 259 -22.28 8.52 -24.92
CA PHE A 259 -22.08 7.44 -25.88
C PHE A 259 -20.89 6.58 -25.41
N PRO A 260 -21.08 5.29 -25.10
CA PRO A 260 -20.02 4.48 -24.53
C PRO A 260 -18.85 4.35 -25.52
N GLU A 261 -19.10 4.44 -26.83
CA GLU A 261 -18.08 4.44 -27.89
C GLU A 261 -17.13 5.63 -27.81
N GLU A 262 -17.54 6.78 -27.28
CA GLU A 262 -16.61 7.89 -27.02
C GLU A 262 -15.66 7.58 -25.87
N GLY A 263 -16.04 6.67 -24.98
CA GLY A 263 -15.21 6.19 -23.88
C GLY A 263 -13.85 5.68 -24.37
N LYS A 264 -12.80 6.01 -23.61
CA LYS A 264 -11.40 5.67 -23.95
C LYS A 264 -11.08 4.19 -24.12
N TYR A 265 -11.96 3.34 -23.59
CA TYR A 265 -11.71 1.91 -23.40
C TYR A 265 -12.96 1.10 -23.73
N HIS A 266 -13.78 1.57 -24.66
CA HIS A 266 -14.98 0.85 -25.05
C HIS A 266 -14.63 -0.47 -25.73
N PHE A 267 -13.81 -0.41 -26.78
CA PHE A 267 -13.36 -1.58 -27.56
C PHE A 267 -11.96 -2.03 -27.16
N ASP A 268 -11.64 -3.25 -27.57
CA ASP A 268 -10.31 -3.80 -27.40
C ASP A 268 -9.35 -3.11 -28.36
N GLY A 269 -8.10 -2.91 -27.94
CA GLY A 269 -7.17 -2.33 -28.89
C GLY A 269 -5.72 -2.26 -28.47
N HIS A 270 -4.94 -1.75 -29.41
CA HIS A 270 -3.53 -1.47 -29.25
C HIS A 270 -3.18 -0.19 -30.00
N ARG A 271 -3.13 0.91 -29.23
CA ARG A 271 -2.96 2.28 -29.70
C ARG A 271 -1.75 2.45 -30.62
N LYS A 272 -0.61 1.89 -30.24
CA LYS A 272 0.65 2.00 -31.00
C LYS A 272 0.57 1.38 -32.40
N CYS A 273 -0.35 0.45 -32.63
CA CYS A 273 -0.58 -0.15 -33.93
C CYS A 273 -1.87 0.35 -34.61
N GLY A 274 -2.64 1.23 -33.97
CA GLY A 274 -3.92 1.72 -34.48
C GLY A 274 -4.99 0.63 -34.61
N ILE A 275 -4.89 -0.46 -33.83
CA ILE A 275 -5.85 -1.57 -33.89
C ILE A 275 -6.95 -1.34 -32.86
N CYS A 276 -8.18 -1.29 -33.35
CA CYS A 276 -9.43 -1.24 -32.57
C CYS A 276 -10.32 -2.40 -33.04
N LEU A 277 -10.66 -3.31 -32.14
CA LEU A 277 -11.39 -4.54 -32.44
C LEU A 277 -12.58 -4.68 -31.49
N ASN A 278 -13.69 -5.19 -32.03
CA ASN A 278 -14.79 -5.62 -31.17
C ASN A 278 -14.44 -6.96 -30.47
N PRO A 279 -15.20 -7.36 -29.42
CA PRO A 279 -14.89 -8.56 -28.64
C PRO A 279 -14.77 -9.85 -29.49
N ALA A 280 -15.69 -10.03 -30.45
CA ALA A 280 -15.70 -11.19 -31.32
C ALA A 280 -14.50 -11.25 -32.29
N GLU A 281 -13.98 -10.09 -32.71
CA GLU A 281 -12.75 -9.99 -33.50
C GLU A 281 -11.52 -10.28 -32.65
N THR A 282 -11.47 -9.75 -31.44
CA THR A 282 -10.37 -10.01 -30.49
C THR A 282 -10.22 -11.49 -30.16
N GLU A 283 -11.33 -12.21 -29.96
CA GLU A 283 -11.32 -13.66 -29.75
C GLU A 283 -10.73 -14.42 -30.95
N LYS A 284 -11.05 -14.00 -32.18
CA LYS A 284 -10.49 -14.62 -33.40
C LYS A 284 -8.96 -14.47 -33.46
N PHE A 285 -8.41 -13.40 -32.90
CA PHE A 285 -6.97 -13.18 -32.82
C PHE A 285 -6.35 -13.68 -31.50
N GLY A 286 -7.12 -14.39 -30.65
CA GLY A 286 -6.65 -14.94 -29.38
C GLY A 286 -6.23 -13.88 -28.35
N GLY A 287 -6.79 -12.68 -28.41
CA GLY A 287 -6.43 -11.57 -27.53
C GLY A 287 -5.06 -10.93 -27.83
N ILE A 288 -4.52 -11.17 -29.02
CA ILE A 288 -3.20 -10.68 -29.45
C ILE A 288 -3.36 -9.72 -30.64
N CYS A 289 -2.58 -8.65 -30.63
CA CYS A 289 -2.53 -7.67 -31.71
C CYS A 289 -1.99 -8.32 -33.00
N PRO A 290 -2.74 -8.26 -34.11
CA PRO A 290 -2.35 -8.89 -35.38
C PRO A 290 -1.13 -8.23 -36.04
N VAL A 291 -0.77 -7.01 -35.61
CA VAL A 291 0.36 -6.25 -36.19
C VAL A 291 1.67 -6.55 -35.48
N CYS A 292 1.68 -6.59 -34.14
CA CYS A 292 2.92 -6.65 -33.36
C CYS A 292 3.06 -7.88 -32.46
N GLY A 293 2.04 -8.75 -32.39
CA GLY A 293 2.06 -9.97 -31.58
C GLY A 293 2.00 -9.75 -30.06
N ARG A 294 1.75 -8.51 -29.58
CA ARG A 294 1.56 -8.20 -28.15
C ARG A 294 0.10 -8.37 -27.75
N LYS A 295 -0.19 -8.59 -26.46
CA LYS A 295 -1.58 -8.64 -25.96
C LYS A 295 -2.31 -7.32 -26.21
N LEU A 296 -3.60 -7.41 -26.54
CA LEU A 296 -4.50 -6.27 -26.67
C LEU A 296 -4.93 -5.78 -25.27
N THR A 297 -5.16 -4.48 -25.12
CA THR A 297 -5.87 -3.92 -23.97
C THR A 297 -7.34 -4.28 -24.12
N ILE A 298 -7.90 -5.00 -23.15
CA ILE A 298 -9.29 -5.44 -23.15
C ILE A 298 -10.20 -4.27 -22.77
N GLY A 299 -11.18 -3.97 -23.62
CA GLY A 299 -12.17 -2.93 -23.43
C GLY A 299 -13.34 -3.37 -22.55
N VAL A 300 -14.15 -2.39 -22.14
CA VAL A 300 -15.34 -2.61 -21.31
C VAL A 300 -16.36 -3.48 -22.04
N SER A 301 -16.55 -3.29 -23.34
CA SER A 301 -17.48 -4.10 -24.14
C SER A 301 -17.15 -5.59 -24.07
N HIS A 302 -15.85 -5.94 -24.12
CA HIS A 302 -15.40 -7.33 -23.99
C HIS A 302 -15.66 -7.89 -22.60
N ARG A 303 -15.40 -7.12 -21.54
CA ARG A 303 -15.67 -7.60 -20.17
C ARG A 303 -17.16 -7.81 -19.91
N VAL A 304 -18.02 -6.95 -20.46
CA VAL A 304 -19.47 -7.16 -20.44
C VAL A 304 -19.84 -8.42 -21.22
N GLU A 305 -19.26 -8.65 -22.39
CA GLU A 305 -19.46 -9.88 -23.18
C GLU A 305 -19.12 -11.15 -22.39
N GLN A 306 -18.02 -11.14 -21.64
CA GLN A 306 -17.60 -12.28 -20.81
C GLN A 306 -18.59 -12.62 -19.68
N LEU A 307 -19.27 -11.62 -19.12
CA LEU A 307 -20.23 -11.80 -18.03
C LEU A 307 -21.69 -11.86 -18.52
N ALA A 308 -21.96 -11.53 -19.78
CA ALA A 308 -23.28 -11.52 -20.36
C ALA A 308 -23.82 -12.95 -20.51
N ASP A 309 -25.02 -13.18 -20.00
CA ASP A 309 -25.78 -14.43 -20.14
C ASP A 309 -26.90 -14.31 -21.19
N ARG A 310 -27.04 -13.13 -21.80
CA ARG A 310 -28.10 -12.79 -22.77
C ARG A 310 -27.53 -12.21 -24.07
N PRO A 311 -28.24 -12.43 -25.20
CA PRO A 311 -27.76 -11.98 -26.51
C PRO A 311 -27.75 -10.45 -26.64
N GLU A 312 -26.93 -9.95 -27.57
CA GLU A 312 -26.90 -8.55 -27.94
C GLU A 312 -28.28 -8.06 -28.44
N GLY A 313 -28.66 -6.84 -28.09
CA GLY A 313 -29.98 -6.27 -28.41
C GLY A 313 -31.13 -6.75 -27.52
N PHE A 314 -30.86 -7.53 -26.47
CA PHE A 314 -31.87 -7.90 -25.48
C PHE A 314 -32.39 -6.66 -24.72
N VAL A 315 -33.71 -6.50 -24.69
CA VAL A 315 -34.38 -5.44 -23.91
C VAL A 315 -35.14 -6.08 -22.75
N ARG A 316 -34.81 -5.69 -21.52
CA ARG A 316 -35.43 -6.23 -20.32
C ARG A 316 -36.88 -5.75 -20.17
N GLY A 317 -37.77 -6.65 -19.74
CA GLY A 317 -39.14 -6.29 -19.38
C GLY A 317 -39.16 -5.30 -18.21
N GLY A 318 -39.73 -4.11 -18.42
CA GLY A 318 -39.71 -3.03 -17.41
C GLY A 318 -38.40 -2.24 -17.36
N ALA A 319 -37.54 -2.35 -18.38
CA ALA A 319 -36.35 -1.51 -18.52
C ALA A 319 -36.72 -0.03 -18.48
N LYS A 320 -35.95 0.75 -17.70
CA LYS A 320 -36.12 2.19 -17.64
C LYS A 320 -35.60 2.82 -18.95
N PRO A 321 -36.27 3.86 -19.47
CA PRO A 321 -35.79 4.59 -20.64
C PRO A 321 -34.42 5.23 -20.39
N PHE A 322 -33.66 5.42 -21.45
CA PHE A 322 -32.43 6.18 -21.44
C PHE A 322 -32.33 7.06 -22.68
N GLU A 323 -31.54 8.13 -22.60
CA GLU A 323 -31.30 9.07 -23.69
C GLU A 323 -29.79 9.28 -23.87
N SER A 324 -29.23 8.91 -25.03
CA SER A 324 -27.82 9.18 -25.33
C SER A 324 -27.65 10.58 -25.92
N LEU A 325 -26.89 11.44 -25.24
CA LEU A 325 -26.68 12.84 -25.64
C LEU A 325 -25.20 13.17 -25.82
N VAL A 326 -24.94 14.18 -26.65
CA VAL A 326 -23.63 14.80 -26.83
C VAL A 326 -23.70 16.24 -26.30
N PRO A 327 -22.68 16.76 -25.60
CA PRO A 327 -22.67 18.13 -25.10
C PRO A 327 -22.96 19.16 -26.21
N LEU A 328 -23.81 20.15 -25.91
CA LEU A 328 -24.23 21.15 -26.91
C LEU A 328 -23.06 21.89 -27.60
N PRO A 329 -21.96 22.25 -26.92
CA PRO A 329 -20.79 22.83 -27.59
C PRO A 329 -20.19 21.93 -28.69
N GLU A 330 -20.26 20.61 -28.54
CA GLU A 330 -19.76 19.67 -29.55
C GLU A 330 -20.71 19.59 -30.75
N VAL A 331 -22.02 19.61 -30.51
CA VAL A 331 -23.04 19.71 -31.58
C VAL A 331 -22.85 21.00 -32.40
N ILE A 332 -22.64 22.14 -31.72
CA ILE A 332 -22.38 23.43 -32.38
C ILE A 332 -21.05 23.37 -33.14
N GLY A 333 -19.99 22.82 -32.53
CA GLY A 333 -18.68 22.65 -33.15
C GLY A 333 -18.73 21.84 -34.43
N ALA A 334 -19.42 20.69 -34.40
CA ALA A 334 -19.67 19.84 -35.57
C ALA A 334 -20.43 20.59 -36.67
N SER A 335 -21.38 21.45 -36.30
CA SER A 335 -22.19 22.24 -37.24
C SER A 335 -21.41 23.37 -37.92
N VAL A 336 -20.40 23.95 -37.27
CA VAL A 336 -19.63 25.09 -37.81
C VAL A 336 -18.23 24.73 -38.28
N GLY A 337 -17.84 23.45 -38.19
CA GLY A 337 -16.51 22.95 -38.53
C GLY A 337 -15.41 23.48 -37.61
N ALA A 338 -15.70 23.69 -36.32
CA ALA A 338 -14.74 24.20 -35.34
C ALA A 338 -14.71 23.34 -34.07
N SER A 339 -13.65 23.45 -33.28
CA SER A 339 -13.57 22.75 -32.00
C SER A 339 -14.61 23.30 -31.00
N ALA A 340 -15.12 22.42 -30.13
CA ALA A 340 -16.06 22.78 -29.07
C ALA A 340 -15.53 23.89 -28.14
N ALA A 341 -14.20 23.96 -27.96
CA ALA A 341 -13.53 24.98 -27.15
C ALA A 341 -13.32 26.32 -27.87
N SER A 342 -13.64 26.44 -29.16
CA SER A 342 -13.38 27.68 -29.91
C SER A 342 -14.24 28.84 -29.42
N ALA A 343 -13.69 30.06 -29.43
CA ALA A 343 -14.42 31.26 -28.99
C ALA A 343 -15.72 31.50 -29.78
N LYS A 344 -15.75 31.10 -31.07
CA LYS A 344 -16.94 31.15 -31.91
C LYS A 344 -18.04 30.22 -31.38
N VAL A 345 -17.70 28.97 -31.08
CA VAL A 345 -18.63 27.98 -30.53
C VAL A 345 -19.12 28.40 -29.15
N GLN A 346 -18.23 28.85 -28.26
CA GLN A 346 -18.61 29.28 -26.92
C GLN A 346 -19.55 30.50 -26.93
N LYS A 347 -19.34 31.44 -27.87
CA LYS A 347 -20.24 32.59 -28.05
C LYS A 347 -21.62 32.16 -28.56
N GLU A 348 -21.69 31.20 -29.48
CA GLU A 348 -22.97 30.68 -29.96
C GLU A 348 -23.68 29.87 -28.87
N TYR A 349 -22.95 29.05 -28.11
CA TYR A 349 -23.45 28.32 -26.94
C TYR A 349 -24.11 29.28 -25.92
N GLN A 350 -23.40 30.34 -25.52
CA GLN A 350 -23.97 31.36 -24.62
C GLN A 350 -25.21 32.06 -25.21
N LYS A 351 -25.22 32.32 -26.52
CA LYS A 351 -26.37 32.92 -27.20
C LYS A 351 -27.59 31.98 -27.19
N MET A 352 -27.38 30.68 -27.39
CA MET A 352 -28.44 29.68 -27.30
C MET A 352 -28.99 29.61 -25.87
N LEU A 353 -28.13 29.55 -24.86
CA LEU A 353 -28.55 29.56 -23.46
C LEU A 353 -29.43 30.77 -23.11
N ARG A 354 -29.01 31.98 -23.55
CA ARG A 354 -29.76 33.24 -23.32
C ARG A 354 -31.17 33.22 -23.90
N ARG A 355 -31.36 32.59 -25.06
CA ARG A 355 -32.60 32.71 -25.85
C ARG A 355 -33.52 31.51 -25.73
N LEU A 356 -32.96 30.32 -25.52
CA LEU A 356 -33.68 29.05 -25.57
C LEU A 356 -33.73 28.35 -24.21
N GLY A 357 -32.90 28.75 -23.24
CA GLY A 357 -32.84 28.16 -21.91
C GLY A 357 -31.65 27.20 -21.72
N PRO A 358 -31.63 26.42 -20.63
CA PRO A 358 -30.51 25.53 -20.28
C PRO A 358 -30.20 24.46 -21.33
N GLU A 359 -28.98 23.90 -21.29
CA GLU A 359 -28.49 22.94 -22.28
C GLU A 359 -29.40 21.72 -22.46
N PHE A 360 -29.81 21.06 -21.38
CA PHE A 360 -30.67 19.88 -21.47
C PHE A 360 -32.07 20.21 -22.02
N GLU A 361 -32.60 21.40 -21.73
CA GLU A 361 -33.85 21.84 -22.34
C GLU A 361 -33.68 21.99 -23.86
N ILE A 362 -32.59 22.62 -24.31
CA ILE A 362 -32.27 22.77 -25.74
C ILE A 362 -32.12 21.41 -26.41
N LEU A 363 -31.35 20.48 -25.80
CA LEU A 363 -31.07 19.19 -26.41
C LEU A 363 -32.28 18.26 -26.43
N ARG A 364 -33.20 18.36 -25.46
CA ARG A 364 -34.28 17.37 -25.28
C ARG A 364 -35.68 17.87 -25.65
N HIS A 365 -36.01 19.12 -25.35
CA HIS A 365 -37.39 19.58 -25.33
C HIS A 365 -37.69 20.77 -26.25
N VAL A 366 -36.74 21.69 -26.45
CA VAL A 366 -36.97 22.87 -27.30
C VAL A 366 -37.31 22.43 -28.73
N PRO A 367 -38.39 22.94 -29.35
CA PRO A 367 -38.74 22.63 -30.73
C PRO A 367 -37.63 23.01 -31.71
N VAL A 368 -37.34 22.13 -32.68
CA VAL A 368 -36.26 22.33 -33.66
C VAL A 368 -36.43 23.60 -34.49
N GLU A 369 -37.67 24.03 -34.73
CA GLU A 369 -37.96 25.29 -35.43
C GLU A 369 -37.50 26.53 -34.65
N ASP A 370 -37.55 26.50 -33.32
CA ASP A 370 -37.09 27.62 -32.49
C ASP A 370 -35.56 27.61 -32.35
N ILE A 371 -34.96 26.42 -32.32
CA ILE A 371 -33.51 26.24 -32.41
C ILE A 371 -32.99 26.80 -33.75
N ARG A 372 -33.68 26.49 -34.85
CA ARG A 372 -33.34 26.95 -36.20
C ARG A 372 -33.35 28.47 -36.32
N LYS A 373 -34.34 29.16 -35.71
CA LYS A 373 -34.40 30.63 -35.68
C LYS A 373 -33.23 31.27 -34.94
N VAL A 374 -32.68 30.61 -33.92
CA VAL A 374 -31.61 31.17 -33.10
C VAL A 374 -30.22 30.82 -33.63
N SER A 375 -29.99 29.56 -33.98
CA SER A 375 -28.64 28.99 -34.23
C SER A 375 -28.41 28.51 -35.67
N GLY A 376 -29.41 28.62 -36.55
CA GLY A 376 -29.31 28.24 -37.96
C GLY A 376 -29.70 26.79 -38.25
N HIS A 377 -29.66 26.40 -39.52
CA HIS A 377 -30.15 25.09 -39.99
C HIS A 377 -29.30 23.92 -39.48
N LEU A 378 -27.98 24.03 -39.55
CA LEU A 378 -27.06 22.94 -39.20
C LEU A 378 -27.15 22.55 -37.72
N ALA A 379 -27.13 23.51 -36.79
CA ALA A 379 -27.25 23.20 -35.37
C ALA A 379 -28.61 22.56 -35.02
N ALA A 380 -29.70 23.03 -35.63
CA ALA A 380 -31.03 22.46 -35.44
C ALA A 380 -31.13 21.02 -35.99
N GLU A 381 -30.52 20.76 -37.14
CA GLU A 381 -30.46 19.43 -37.74
C GLU A 381 -29.58 18.47 -36.94
N GLY A 382 -28.44 18.95 -36.43
CA GLY A 382 -27.55 18.15 -35.56
C GLY A 382 -28.26 17.69 -34.29
N ILE A 383 -29.04 18.58 -33.65
CA ILE A 383 -29.87 18.23 -32.49
C ILE A 383 -30.99 17.26 -32.88
N GLN A 384 -31.64 17.43 -34.04
CA GLN A 384 -32.66 16.47 -34.50
C GLN A 384 -32.06 15.08 -34.78
N LYS A 385 -30.90 15.00 -35.44
CA LYS A 385 -30.19 13.74 -35.69
C LYS A 385 -29.80 13.05 -34.38
N LEU A 386 -29.33 13.82 -33.39
CA LEU A 386 -29.02 13.33 -32.05
C LEU A 386 -30.27 12.75 -31.37
N ARG A 387 -31.40 13.48 -31.37
CA ARG A 387 -32.68 13.01 -30.80
C ARG A 387 -33.21 11.75 -31.50
N ASP A 388 -32.98 11.61 -32.79
CA ASP A 388 -33.35 10.43 -33.58
C ASP A 388 -32.37 9.25 -33.41
N GLY A 389 -31.24 9.44 -32.72
CA GLY A 389 -30.16 8.44 -32.60
C GLY A 389 -29.39 8.18 -33.88
N LYS A 390 -29.50 9.06 -34.89
CA LYS A 390 -28.84 8.94 -36.21
C LYS A 390 -27.44 9.55 -36.17
N VAL A 391 -26.49 8.82 -35.58
CA VAL A 391 -25.10 9.28 -35.42
C VAL A 391 -24.11 8.21 -35.87
N GLU A 392 -22.99 8.62 -36.48
CA GLU A 392 -21.87 7.71 -36.79
C GLU A 392 -20.96 7.59 -35.58
N ARG A 393 -20.61 6.35 -35.21
CA ARG A 393 -19.85 6.04 -33.99
C ARG A 393 -18.49 5.45 -34.34
N PHE A 394 -17.43 6.08 -33.87
CA PHE A 394 -16.07 5.57 -33.97
C PHE A 394 -15.56 5.26 -32.56
N PRO A 395 -15.44 3.98 -32.19
CA PRO A 395 -15.17 3.59 -30.80
C PRO A 395 -13.73 3.91 -30.37
N GLY A 396 -13.61 4.37 -29.13
CA GLY A 396 -12.34 4.56 -28.44
C GLY A 396 -11.74 3.24 -27.95
N PHE A 397 -10.42 3.22 -27.84
CA PHE A 397 -9.63 2.05 -27.44
C PHE A 397 -8.29 2.47 -26.84
N ASP A 398 -7.75 1.65 -25.93
CA ASP A 398 -6.39 1.77 -25.37
C ASP A 398 -5.97 3.22 -24.98
N GLY A 399 -6.89 3.95 -24.34
CA GLY A 399 -6.66 5.28 -23.81
C GLY A 399 -7.01 6.44 -24.76
N GLU A 400 -7.39 6.15 -26.00
CA GLU A 400 -7.87 7.13 -26.98
C GLU A 400 -9.40 7.25 -26.93
N TYR A 401 -9.90 8.48 -26.83
CA TYR A 401 -11.35 8.73 -26.92
C TYR A 401 -11.87 8.39 -28.32
N GLY A 402 -13.07 7.81 -28.37
CA GLY A 402 -13.81 7.67 -29.62
C GLY A 402 -14.33 9.01 -30.11
N THR A 403 -15.00 8.99 -31.26
CA THR A 403 -15.65 10.19 -31.81
C THR A 403 -17.04 9.87 -32.33
N ILE A 404 -18.00 10.75 -32.04
CA ILE A 404 -19.33 10.72 -32.64
C ILE A 404 -19.39 11.79 -33.71
N LYS A 405 -19.82 11.40 -34.92
CA LYS A 405 -20.06 12.34 -36.02
C LYS A 405 -21.54 12.47 -36.27
N LEU A 406 -22.02 13.70 -36.19
CA LEU A 406 -23.42 14.07 -36.47
C LEU A 406 -23.69 14.32 -37.96
N PHE A 407 -22.64 14.65 -38.72
CA PHE A 407 -22.74 14.97 -40.14
C PHE A 407 -21.70 14.19 -40.94
N THR A 408 -22.12 13.71 -42.10
CA THR A 408 -21.21 13.23 -43.15
C THR A 408 -20.67 14.41 -43.97
N GLN A 409 -19.58 14.21 -44.71
CA GLN A 409 -19.04 15.24 -45.60
C GLN A 409 -20.07 15.64 -46.68
N GLU A 410 -20.89 14.69 -47.15
CA GLU A 410 -21.97 14.92 -48.11
C GLU A 410 -23.15 15.73 -47.53
N ASP A 411 -23.47 15.55 -46.24
CA ASP A 411 -24.49 16.36 -45.55
C ASP A 411 -24.07 17.84 -45.51
N LEU A 412 -22.83 18.12 -45.11
CA LEU A 412 -22.29 19.49 -45.02
C LEU A 412 -22.21 20.16 -46.40
N ASP A 413 -21.89 19.41 -47.45
CA ASP A 413 -21.78 19.91 -48.81
C ASP A 413 -23.15 20.11 -49.49
N SER A 414 -24.13 19.21 -49.25
CA SER A 414 -25.49 19.32 -49.80
C SER A 414 -26.31 20.47 -49.20
N LEU A 415 -26.09 20.79 -47.92
CA LEU A 415 -26.78 21.86 -47.20
C LEU A 415 -26.18 23.25 -47.49
N ASN A 416 -24.86 23.34 -47.68
CA ASN A 416 -24.23 24.55 -48.22
C ASN A 416 -24.65 24.82 -49.68
N GLY A 417 -24.91 23.76 -50.46
CA GLY A 417 -25.43 23.86 -51.83
C GLY A 417 -26.84 24.46 -51.95
N GLN A 418 -27.70 24.27 -50.96
CA GLN A 418 -29.05 24.85 -50.93
C GLN A 418 -29.09 26.33 -50.55
N MET A 419 -28.08 26.85 -49.82
CA MET A 419 -27.98 28.29 -49.52
C MET A 419 -27.69 29.13 -50.77
N ASN A 420 -26.99 28.57 -51.77
CA ASN A 420 -26.72 29.27 -53.03
C ASN A 420 -27.94 29.42 -53.95
N PHE A 421 -29.05 28.73 -53.68
CA PHE A 421 -30.28 28.80 -54.50
C PHE A 421 -31.24 29.92 -54.04
N PHE A 422 -31.16 30.33 -52.77
CA PHE A 422 -31.98 31.43 -52.23
C PHE A 422 -31.29 32.81 -52.35
N ASP A 423 -29.96 32.86 -52.34
CA ASP A 423 -29.20 34.09 -52.59
C ASP A 423 -29.22 34.53 -54.07
N THR A 424 -29.66 33.68 -55.00
CA THR A 424 -29.78 34.03 -56.43
C THR A 424 -30.99 34.89 -56.77
N LEU A 425 -31.90 35.18 -55.81
CA LEU A 425 -33.18 35.86 -56.08
C LEU A 425 -33.28 37.33 -55.64
N HIS A 426 -32.19 38.00 -55.22
CA HIS A 426 -32.22 39.44 -54.96
C HIS A 426 -31.04 40.23 -55.57
N ILE A 427 -31.34 40.82 -56.73
CA ILE A 427 -30.91 42.10 -57.31
C ILE A 427 -29.66 42.78 -56.71
N SER A 428 -28.56 42.63 -57.46
CA SER A 428 -27.46 43.57 -57.76
C SER A 428 -27.33 44.89 -57.00
N THR A 429 -26.13 45.11 -56.43
CA THR A 429 -25.32 46.33 -56.65
C THR A 429 -23.83 46.01 -56.66
N GLU A 430 -23.14 46.52 -57.68
CA GLU A 430 -21.71 46.46 -58.00
C GLU A 430 -20.83 47.03 -56.88
N ALA A 431 -19.63 46.49 -56.60
CA ALA A 431 -18.31 46.95 -57.09
C ALA A 431 -17.32 46.66 -55.92
N GLU A 432 -16.05 46.29 -56.02
CA GLU A 432 -15.05 46.30 -57.07
C GLU A 432 -13.82 45.49 -56.59
N LYS A 433 -13.15 44.79 -57.52
CA LYS A 433 -11.67 44.67 -57.74
C LYS A 433 -10.76 44.28 -56.54
N LYS A 434 -9.73 43.44 -56.67
CA LYS A 434 -8.92 42.99 -57.83
C LYS A 434 -7.93 41.92 -57.34
N LYS A 435 -7.72 40.90 -58.19
CA LYS A 435 -6.47 40.19 -58.57
C LYS A 435 -5.49 39.78 -57.44
N GLY A 436 -5.02 38.54 -57.36
CA GLY A 436 -4.95 37.50 -58.38
C GLY A 436 -3.52 36.94 -58.46
N LEU A 437 -3.44 35.81 -59.16
CA LEU A 437 -2.26 35.05 -59.60
C LEU A 437 -1.74 34.01 -58.60
N GLU A 438 -2.08 32.74 -58.79
CA GLU A 438 -1.53 31.77 -59.79
C GLU A 438 -0.30 31.07 -59.17
N ASN A 439 -0.03 29.78 -59.31
CA ASN A 439 -0.54 28.83 -60.29
C ASN A 439 -0.18 27.39 -59.88
N THR A 440 -1.05 26.46 -60.29
CA THR A 440 -0.77 25.10 -60.83
C THR A 440 0.13 24.13 -60.05
N SER A 441 -0.18 22.85 -59.82
CA SER A 441 -1.16 21.87 -60.33
C SER A 441 -0.39 20.55 -60.48
N LYS A 442 -1.16 19.44 -60.51
CA LYS A 442 -0.82 18.14 -61.13
C LYS A 442 0.10 17.26 -60.27
N GLN A 443 -0.15 15.97 -60.08
CA GLN A 443 -1.02 15.06 -60.83
C GLN A 443 -1.35 13.85 -59.95
N SER A 444 -2.62 13.47 -59.96
CA SER A 444 -3.17 12.19 -59.55
C SER A 444 -2.97 11.14 -60.66
N GLU A 445 -3.28 9.89 -60.28
CA GLU A 445 -3.52 8.70 -61.11
C GLU A 445 -2.26 7.88 -61.44
N ALA A 446 -2.25 6.54 -61.38
CA ALA A 446 -3.35 5.63 -61.68
C ALA A 446 -3.16 4.19 -61.11
N LYS A 447 -4.28 3.45 -61.10
CA LYS A 447 -4.50 2.04 -61.51
C LYS A 447 -4.76 0.91 -60.48
N GLU A 448 -5.86 0.23 -60.84
CA GLU A 448 -6.50 -1.00 -60.38
C GLU A 448 -5.72 -2.31 -60.61
N GLN A 449 -6.10 -3.31 -59.78
CA GLN A 449 -6.25 -4.76 -60.04
C GLN A 449 -5.04 -5.59 -60.49
N GLU A 450 -4.69 -6.62 -59.69
CA GLU A 450 -4.55 -8.01 -60.20
C GLU A 450 -4.54 -9.08 -59.08
N GLN A 451 -4.73 -10.32 -59.52
CA GLN A 451 -5.22 -11.52 -58.83
C GLN A 451 -4.15 -12.39 -58.14
N ALA A 452 -4.64 -13.15 -57.16
CA ALA A 452 -4.46 -14.59 -56.89
C ALA A 452 -3.07 -15.30 -56.87
N ALA A 453 -2.99 -16.18 -55.86
CA ALA A 453 -2.26 -17.45 -55.78
C ALA A 453 -0.79 -17.44 -55.33
N ALA A 454 -0.55 -17.88 -54.09
CA ALA A 454 0.43 -18.90 -53.77
C ALA A 454 0.10 -19.57 -52.43
N ASN A 455 0.19 -20.88 -52.44
CA ASN A 455 -0.24 -21.85 -51.44
C ASN A 455 1.02 -22.52 -50.84
N GLN A 456 0.84 -23.27 -49.74
CA GLN A 456 1.81 -24.18 -49.07
C GLN A 456 2.74 -23.50 -48.04
N GLY A 457 2.90 -23.94 -46.80
CA GLY A 457 2.48 -25.15 -46.07
C GLY A 457 3.62 -25.57 -45.12
N MET A 458 3.34 -25.78 -43.82
CA MET A 458 4.06 -26.67 -42.87
C MET A 458 3.52 -26.39 -41.45
N ALA A 459 2.61 -27.23 -40.96
CA ALA A 459 2.87 -28.36 -40.05
C ALA A 459 2.89 -27.93 -38.56
N ILE A 460 1.75 -28.13 -37.91
CA ILE A 460 1.49 -27.95 -36.48
C ILE A 460 1.87 -29.24 -35.77
N THR A 461 2.77 -29.16 -34.78
CA THR A 461 2.93 -30.16 -33.72
C THR A 461 2.17 -29.69 -32.49
N PRO A 462 1.31 -30.53 -31.86
CA PRO A 462 0.60 -30.15 -30.65
C PRO A 462 1.56 -30.27 -29.45
N VAL A 463 1.76 -29.18 -28.72
CA VAL A 463 2.38 -29.25 -27.38
C VAL A 463 1.26 -29.21 -26.36
N SER A 464 1.33 -30.22 -25.50
CA SER A 464 0.41 -30.69 -24.49
C SER A 464 0.02 -29.67 -23.43
N GLU A 465 -1.21 -29.87 -22.95
CA GLU A 465 -1.77 -29.54 -21.64
C GLU A 465 -0.73 -29.31 -20.53
N CYS A 466 -0.78 -28.13 -19.92
CA CYS A 466 -0.09 -27.84 -18.65
C CYS A 466 -1.10 -27.98 -17.52
N GLU A 467 -1.26 -29.18 -17.00
CA GLU A 467 -1.94 -29.44 -15.73
C GLU A 467 -1.11 -28.94 -14.53
N ASN A 468 -1.82 -28.32 -13.58
CA ASN A 468 -1.60 -28.29 -12.13
C ASN A 468 -0.19 -28.55 -11.58
N ASN A 469 0.51 -27.46 -11.23
CA ASN A 469 1.84 -27.51 -10.60
C ASN A 469 1.90 -26.86 -9.21
N SER A 470 0.79 -26.88 -8.44
CA SER A 470 0.80 -26.42 -7.03
C SER A 470 1.31 -27.48 -6.04
N ALA A 471 1.47 -28.74 -6.46
CA ALA A 471 1.84 -29.85 -5.57
C ALA A 471 3.35 -30.03 -5.34
N ALA A 472 4.22 -29.42 -6.16
CA ALA A 472 5.68 -29.65 -6.10
C ALA A 472 6.42 -28.84 -5.01
N ALA A 473 5.81 -27.79 -4.45
CA ALA A 473 6.48 -26.89 -3.50
C ALA A 473 6.63 -27.46 -2.07
N ASP A 474 5.88 -28.52 -1.73
CA ASP A 474 5.86 -29.07 -0.37
C ASP A 474 6.94 -30.12 -0.09
N GLN A 475 7.59 -30.69 -1.10
CA GLN A 475 8.63 -31.70 -0.90
C GLN A 475 9.98 -31.07 -0.48
N LEU A 476 10.80 -31.83 0.25
CA LEU A 476 12.17 -31.47 0.59
C LEU A 476 13.08 -31.83 -0.60
N ASN A 477 14.12 -31.05 -0.86
CA ASN A 477 15.13 -31.45 -1.84
C ASN A 477 16.13 -32.46 -1.23
N GLU A 478 16.96 -33.07 -2.07
CA GLU A 478 17.90 -34.11 -1.65
C GLU A 478 18.83 -33.68 -0.49
N ARG A 479 19.35 -32.43 -0.51
CA ARG A 479 20.22 -31.93 0.56
C ARG A 479 19.46 -31.62 1.84
N GLN A 480 18.22 -31.14 1.75
CA GLN A 480 17.34 -30.96 2.89
C GLN A 480 16.98 -32.30 3.52
N GLU A 481 16.69 -33.34 2.72
CA GLU A 481 16.44 -34.70 3.21
C GLU A 481 17.67 -35.28 3.91
N GLN A 482 18.87 -35.07 3.35
CA GLN A 482 20.14 -35.46 3.99
C GLN A 482 20.32 -34.77 5.35
N ALA A 483 20.01 -33.48 5.45
CA ALA A 483 20.06 -32.75 6.72
C ALA A 483 19.01 -33.25 7.73
N VAL A 484 17.78 -33.46 7.28
CA VAL A 484 16.67 -33.92 8.15
C VAL A 484 16.92 -35.32 8.70
N SER A 485 17.48 -36.22 7.88
CA SER A 485 17.70 -37.62 8.25
C SER A 485 19.06 -37.90 8.90
N ALA A 486 19.91 -36.88 9.07
CA ALA A 486 21.22 -37.01 9.70
C ALA A 486 21.10 -37.58 11.13
N VAL A 487 22.07 -38.42 11.51
CA VAL A 487 22.13 -39.08 12.82
C VAL A 487 23.49 -38.89 13.50
N ASP A 488 24.36 -38.09 12.91
CA ASP A 488 25.69 -37.75 13.43
C ASP A 488 25.59 -36.99 14.76
N ARG A 489 26.63 -37.07 15.59
CA ARG A 489 26.64 -36.44 16.93
C ARG A 489 26.50 -34.93 16.86
N THR A 490 27.13 -34.32 15.85
CA THR A 490 27.11 -32.89 15.60
C THR A 490 26.90 -32.65 14.11
N VAL A 491 25.84 -31.92 13.76
CA VAL A 491 25.47 -31.58 12.38
C VAL A 491 25.42 -30.06 12.25
N ALA A 492 26.12 -29.51 11.26
CA ALA A 492 26.03 -28.11 10.89
C ALA A 492 25.42 -27.98 9.49
N VAL A 493 24.28 -27.28 9.42
CA VAL A 493 23.61 -26.97 8.17
C VAL A 493 23.88 -25.51 7.79
N ILE A 494 24.71 -25.30 6.78
CA ILE A 494 24.98 -23.99 6.20
C ILE A 494 23.93 -23.71 5.13
N ALA A 495 23.08 -22.73 5.37
CA ALA A 495 21.87 -22.53 4.58
C ALA A 495 21.64 -21.05 4.30
N GLY A 496 21.94 -20.66 3.05
CA GLY A 496 21.76 -19.29 2.55
C GLY A 496 20.32 -18.76 2.71
N PRO A 497 20.08 -17.47 2.46
CA PRO A 497 18.74 -16.91 2.50
C PRO A 497 17.85 -17.62 1.49
N GLY A 498 16.58 -17.84 1.86
CA GLY A 498 15.60 -18.47 0.97
C GLY A 498 15.83 -19.96 0.66
N THR A 499 16.80 -20.63 1.30
CA THR A 499 17.10 -22.05 1.06
C THR A 499 16.24 -23.04 1.88
N GLY A 500 15.31 -22.51 2.69
CA GLY A 500 14.42 -23.32 3.52
C GLY A 500 15.01 -23.72 4.88
N LYS A 501 15.81 -22.86 5.52
CA LYS A 501 16.35 -23.03 6.90
C LYS A 501 15.28 -23.51 7.89
N THR A 502 14.25 -22.70 8.09
CA THR A 502 13.17 -22.99 9.05
C THR A 502 12.39 -24.27 8.66
N LYS A 503 12.18 -24.51 7.36
CA LYS A 503 11.53 -25.75 6.86
C LYS A 503 12.36 -26.97 7.22
N THR A 504 13.68 -26.91 7.02
CA THR A 504 14.63 -28.00 7.31
C THR A 504 14.69 -28.27 8.80
N LEU A 505 14.80 -27.23 9.64
CA LEU A 505 14.86 -27.35 11.10
C LEU A 505 13.59 -27.98 11.68
N ILE A 506 12.41 -27.52 11.24
CA ILE A 506 11.12 -28.09 11.66
C ILE A 506 10.98 -29.54 11.20
N SER A 507 11.36 -29.84 9.95
CA SER A 507 11.30 -31.20 9.40
C SER A 507 12.22 -32.15 10.16
N HIS A 508 13.41 -31.69 10.58
CA HIS A 508 14.32 -32.48 11.41
C HIS A 508 13.73 -32.72 12.81
N LEU A 509 13.15 -31.71 13.45
CA LEU A 509 12.45 -31.89 14.72
C LEU A 509 11.31 -32.92 14.62
N LEU A 510 10.53 -32.87 13.54
CA LEU A 510 9.47 -33.86 13.29
C LEU A 510 10.02 -35.24 13.02
N TYR A 511 11.14 -35.35 12.31
CA TYR A 511 11.85 -36.62 12.12
C TYR A 511 12.29 -37.23 13.46
N LEU A 512 12.79 -36.42 14.40
CA LEU A 512 13.11 -36.89 15.76
C LEU A 512 11.87 -37.45 16.48
N LEU A 513 10.73 -36.77 16.39
CA LEU A 513 9.49 -37.15 17.08
C LEU A 513 8.78 -38.36 16.42
N GLU A 514 8.60 -38.32 15.11
CA GLU A 514 7.75 -39.25 14.38
C GLU A 514 8.49 -40.50 13.91
N VAL A 515 9.74 -40.35 13.48
CA VAL A 515 10.54 -41.46 12.94
C VAL A 515 11.42 -42.05 14.02
N ARG A 516 12.23 -41.23 14.70
CA ARG A 516 13.14 -41.70 15.75
C ARG A 516 12.48 -41.90 17.11
N LYS A 517 11.21 -41.51 17.25
CA LYS A 517 10.40 -41.67 18.48
C LYS A 517 11.07 -41.09 19.73
N VAL A 518 11.81 -39.98 19.57
CA VAL A 518 12.42 -39.22 20.66
C VAL A 518 11.33 -38.61 21.53
N LYS A 519 11.53 -38.59 22.85
CA LYS A 519 10.55 -37.98 23.76
C LYS A 519 10.59 -36.45 23.61
N PRO A 520 9.44 -35.76 23.51
CA PRO A 520 9.40 -34.31 23.41
C PRO A 520 10.17 -33.57 24.52
N SER A 521 10.17 -34.12 25.74
CA SER A 521 10.90 -33.56 26.88
C SER A 521 12.43 -33.64 26.78
N GLU A 522 12.97 -34.34 25.77
CA GLU A 522 14.41 -34.52 25.53
C GLU A 522 14.92 -33.61 24.39
N ILE A 523 14.03 -32.81 23.78
CA ILE A 523 14.33 -31.94 22.64
C ILE A 523 14.23 -30.47 23.07
N THR A 524 15.32 -29.74 22.83
CA THR A 524 15.38 -28.29 22.97
C THR A 524 15.68 -27.64 21.63
N ALA A 525 14.87 -26.66 21.24
CA ALA A 525 15.11 -25.81 20.08
C ALA A 525 15.32 -24.35 20.50
N VAL A 526 16.48 -23.81 20.17
CA VAL A 526 16.88 -22.44 20.48
C VAL A 526 16.74 -21.58 19.23
N THR A 527 16.03 -20.45 19.35
CA THR A 527 15.87 -19.47 18.28
C THR A 527 16.42 -18.11 18.70
N PHE A 528 16.72 -17.24 17.73
CA PHE A 528 17.20 -15.89 18.05
C PHE A 528 16.09 -14.96 18.58
N THR A 529 14.86 -15.05 18.02
CA THR A 529 13.73 -14.19 18.39
C THR A 529 12.56 -14.97 18.99
N THR A 530 11.76 -14.27 19.81
CA THR A 530 10.53 -14.83 20.40
C THR A 530 9.47 -15.10 19.33
N GLN A 531 9.39 -14.26 18.29
CA GLN A 531 8.51 -14.47 17.13
C GLN A 531 8.85 -15.79 16.40
N ALA A 532 10.14 -16.05 16.14
CA ALA A 532 10.58 -17.30 15.49
C ALA A 532 10.23 -18.53 16.33
N ALA A 533 10.39 -18.46 17.67
CA ALA A 533 9.96 -19.53 18.57
C ALA A 533 8.44 -19.75 18.53
N GLY A 534 7.65 -18.66 18.46
CA GLY A 534 6.19 -18.71 18.34
C GLY A 534 5.75 -19.35 17.02
N GLU A 535 6.31 -18.89 15.90
CA GLU A 535 6.02 -19.41 14.56
C GLU A 535 6.40 -20.89 14.44
N MET A 536 7.57 -21.29 14.96
CA MET A 536 8.00 -22.68 14.99
C MET A 536 6.99 -23.56 15.74
N ARG A 537 6.52 -23.12 16.91
CA ARG A 537 5.48 -23.83 17.67
C ARG A 537 4.17 -23.97 16.88
N GLU A 538 3.73 -22.92 16.20
CA GLU A 538 2.50 -22.96 15.41
C GLU A 538 2.61 -23.91 14.21
N ARG A 539 3.72 -23.86 13.48
CA ARG A 539 4.00 -24.77 12.35
C ARG A 539 4.01 -26.23 12.81
N ILE A 540 4.68 -26.54 13.92
CA ILE A 540 4.70 -27.88 14.52
C ILE A 540 3.28 -28.32 14.93
N LYS A 541 2.50 -27.44 15.58
CA LYS A 541 1.11 -27.73 15.95
C LYS A 541 0.23 -28.03 14.73
N LYS A 542 0.44 -27.32 13.63
CA LYS A 542 -0.34 -27.51 12.40
C LYS A 542 -0.07 -28.88 11.77
N GLN A 543 1.17 -29.37 11.82
CA GLN A 543 1.54 -30.67 11.26
C GLN A 543 1.22 -31.86 12.18
N LEU A 544 1.41 -31.73 13.50
CA LEU A 544 1.15 -32.81 14.47
C LEU A 544 -0.32 -32.90 14.95
N GLY A 545 -1.16 -31.91 14.65
CA GLY A 545 -2.54 -31.80 15.15
C GLY A 545 -2.65 -31.47 16.65
N ARG A 546 -3.85 -31.61 17.24
CA ARG A 546 -4.13 -31.39 18.69
C ARG A 546 -3.52 -32.49 19.57
N SER A 547 -2.20 -32.66 19.56
CA SER A 547 -1.52 -33.64 20.41
C SER A 547 -1.11 -33.02 21.74
N ARG A 548 -1.46 -33.69 22.86
CA ARG A 548 -1.20 -33.27 24.26
C ARG A 548 0.30 -33.10 24.61
N ASN A 549 1.21 -33.46 23.71
CA ASN A 549 2.65 -33.60 24.00
C ASN A 549 3.52 -32.42 23.51
N ILE A 550 2.99 -31.45 22.75
CA ILE A 550 3.78 -30.31 22.24
C ILE A 550 4.27 -29.39 23.36
N ASN A 551 3.48 -29.26 24.44
CA ASN A 551 3.84 -28.40 25.58
C ASN A 551 5.06 -28.91 26.36
N GLN A 552 5.53 -30.13 26.10
CA GLN A 552 6.73 -30.69 26.71
C GLN A 552 8.02 -30.34 25.94
N LEU A 553 7.93 -29.84 24.70
CA LEU A 553 9.08 -29.37 23.94
C LEU A 553 9.63 -28.07 24.53
N GLN A 554 10.95 -27.99 24.67
CA GLN A 554 11.61 -26.75 25.09
C GLN A 554 11.96 -25.90 23.88
N ILE A 555 11.09 -24.96 23.52
CA ILE A 555 11.34 -24.00 22.42
C ILE A 555 11.47 -22.59 23.01
N GLY A 556 12.49 -21.83 22.62
CA GLY A 556 12.64 -20.44 23.09
C GLY A 556 13.95 -19.80 22.68
N THR A 557 14.13 -18.54 23.06
CA THR A 557 15.41 -17.84 22.94
C THR A 557 16.37 -18.24 24.06
N PHE A 558 17.67 -17.99 23.88
CA PHE A 558 18.69 -18.18 24.92
C PHE A 558 18.26 -17.57 26.26
N HIS A 559 17.91 -16.28 26.26
CA HIS A 559 17.44 -15.57 27.46
C HIS A 559 16.20 -16.21 28.08
N SER A 560 15.20 -16.61 27.28
CA SER A 560 13.98 -17.23 27.81
C SER A 560 14.22 -18.61 28.43
N LEU A 561 15.17 -19.38 27.89
CA LEU A 561 15.56 -20.69 28.40
C LEU A 561 16.41 -20.54 29.68
N CYS A 562 17.36 -19.61 29.71
CA CYS A 562 18.14 -19.25 30.89
C CYS A 562 17.27 -18.73 32.03
N LEU A 563 16.32 -17.82 31.74
CA LEU A 563 15.37 -17.32 32.73
C LEU A 563 14.55 -18.47 33.35
N ARG A 564 14.06 -19.40 32.52
CA ARG A 564 13.33 -20.58 33.00
C ARG A 564 14.22 -21.50 33.83
N PHE A 565 15.46 -21.69 33.41
CA PHE A 565 16.46 -22.47 34.13
C PHE A 565 16.71 -21.90 35.52
N LEU A 566 17.09 -20.62 35.63
CA LEU A 566 17.42 -19.96 36.88
C LEU A 566 16.24 -19.98 37.86
N LYS A 567 15.02 -19.71 37.37
CA LYS A 567 13.79 -19.85 38.18
C LYS A 567 13.57 -21.29 38.66
N ALA A 568 13.84 -22.28 37.82
CA ALA A 568 13.74 -23.69 38.20
C ALA A 568 14.84 -24.14 39.19
N GLN A 569 15.98 -23.44 39.24
CA GLN A 569 17.00 -23.62 40.27
C GLN A 569 16.59 -22.99 41.62
N GLY A 570 15.48 -22.25 41.68
CA GLY A 570 15.00 -21.58 42.88
C GLY A 570 15.63 -20.20 43.13
N LEU A 571 16.25 -19.58 42.12
CA LEU A 571 16.73 -18.21 42.24
C LEU A 571 15.55 -17.24 42.15
N GLU A 572 15.43 -16.36 43.15
CA GLU A 572 14.50 -15.23 43.15
C GLU A 572 15.25 -13.96 42.75
N PHE A 573 14.89 -13.36 41.62
CA PHE A 573 15.47 -12.11 41.12
C PHE A 573 14.48 -11.36 40.23
N SER A 574 14.72 -10.06 40.06
CA SER A 574 14.01 -9.21 39.09
C SER A 574 14.86 -9.00 37.84
N LEU A 575 14.27 -9.04 36.64
CA LEU A 575 14.98 -8.79 35.40
C LEU A 575 15.19 -7.28 35.22
N ALA A 576 16.44 -6.84 35.16
CA ALA A 576 16.78 -5.47 34.78
C ALA A 576 16.63 -5.33 33.27
N ASP A 577 15.58 -4.62 32.84
CA ASP A 577 15.40 -4.21 31.46
C ASP A 577 16.38 -3.09 31.08
N ASP A 578 16.40 -2.69 29.80
CA ASP A 578 17.27 -1.60 29.31
C ASP A 578 17.17 -0.32 30.13
N MET A 579 16.00 -0.09 30.73
CA MET A 579 15.68 1.07 31.52
C MET A 579 16.34 1.04 32.88
N ALA A 580 16.23 -0.11 33.56
CA ALA A 580 16.90 -0.37 34.82
C ALA A 580 18.41 -0.38 34.65
N ALA A 581 18.89 -1.05 33.60
CA ALA A 581 20.29 -1.05 33.22
C ALA A 581 20.82 0.38 33.00
N LEU A 582 20.07 1.23 32.29
CA LEU A 582 20.49 2.61 31.99
C LEU A 582 20.60 3.48 33.25
N GLU A 583 19.71 3.29 34.22
CA GLU A 583 19.75 4.04 35.47
C GLU A 583 20.90 3.58 36.38
N ALA A 584 21.14 2.27 36.45
CA ALA A 584 22.32 1.72 37.12
C ALA A 584 23.60 2.26 36.48
N ALA A 585 23.68 2.24 35.16
CA ALA A 585 24.79 2.83 34.40
C ALA A 585 24.94 4.34 34.64
N ARG A 586 23.84 5.09 34.72
CA ARG A 586 23.87 6.52 35.05
C ARG A 586 24.48 6.77 36.43
N THR A 587 24.07 6.00 37.42
CA THR A 587 24.61 6.07 38.78
C THR A 587 26.13 5.84 38.78
N VAL A 588 26.61 4.87 38.00
CA VAL A 588 28.05 4.62 37.82
C VAL A 588 28.74 5.81 37.16
N THR A 589 28.21 6.35 36.05
CA THR A 589 28.85 7.51 35.38
C THR A 589 28.86 8.80 36.21
N GLU A 590 27.94 8.92 37.19
CA GLU A 590 27.90 10.06 38.11
C GLU A 590 28.90 9.90 39.27
N GLN A 591 29.13 8.66 39.73
CA GLN A 591 30.09 8.35 40.80
C GLN A 591 31.53 8.23 40.29
N GLU A 592 31.70 7.64 39.10
CA GLU A 592 32.97 7.39 38.44
C GLU A 592 33.16 8.36 37.27
N ASN A 593 34.25 9.14 37.28
CA ASN A 593 34.54 10.13 36.23
C ASN A 593 35.13 9.49 34.95
N LEU A 594 34.39 8.54 34.36
CA LEU A 594 34.81 7.78 33.19
C LEU A 594 34.76 8.61 31.89
N GLY A 595 33.99 9.71 31.88
CA GLY A 595 33.79 10.54 30.68
C GLY A 595 33.00 9.83 29.58
N LEU A 596 32.25 8.78 29.93
CA LEU A 596 31.33 8.06 29.06
C LEU A 596 29.89 8.49 29.33
N THR A 597 29.04 8.42 28.31
CA THR A 597 27.60 8.45 28.52
C THR A 597 27.10 7.10 29.07
N PRO A 598 25.97 7.05 29.79
CA PRO A 598 25.42 5.80 30.32
C PRO A 598 25.18 4.72 29.25
N LYS A 599 24.78 5.13 28.03
CA LYS A 599 24.62 4.21 26.88
C LYS A 599 25.94 3.61 26.40
N GLN A 600 27.01 4.40 26.38
CA GLN A 600 28.35 3.92 26.01
C GLN A 600 28.88 2.94 27.06
N LEU A 601 28.68 3.24 28.34
CA LEU A 601 29.00 2.32 29.45
C LEU A 601 28.23 1.01 29.28
N LEU A 602 26.90 1.02 29.13
CA LEU A 602 26.14 -0.22 28.92
C LEU A 602 26.61 -1.06 27.73
N LYS A 603 26.91 -0.42 26.59
CA LYS A 603 27.46 -1.13 25.42
C LYS A 603 28.77 -1.83 25.78
N LEU A 604 29.66 -1.14 26.47
CA LEU A 604 30.95 -1.67 26.88
C LEU A 604 30.81 -2.80 27.91
N ILE A 605 29.89 -2.66 28.88
CA ILE A 605 29.54 -3.72 29.85
C ILE A 605 29.02 -4.96 29.12
N SER A 606 28.11 -4.80 28.17
CA SER A 606 27.51 -5.93 27.44
C SER A 606 28.54 -6.65 26.57
N LEU A 607 29.44 -5.92 25.91
CA LEU A 607 30.57 -6.52 25.19
C LEU A 607 31.49 -7.29 26.14
N GLU A 608 31.81 -6.72 27.31
CA GLU A 608 32.62 -7.39 28.34
C GLU A 608 31.96 -8.68 28.84
N LYS A 609 30.67 -8.61 29.20
CA LYS A 609 29.88 -9.78 29.61
C LYS A 609 29.76 -10.83 28.52
N SER A 610 29.78 -10.43 27.25
CA SER A 610 29.76 -11.34 26.09
C SER A 610 31.13 -11.91 25.73
N GLU A 611 32.18 -11.62 26.53
CA GLU A 611 33.58 -11.99 26.27
C GLU A 611 34.15 -11.41 24.97
N ALA A 612 33.60 -10.27 24.53
CA ALA A 612 34.03 -9.49 23.37
C ALA A 612 34.58 -8.09 23.76
N GLY A 613 34.61 -7.75 25.05
CA GLY A 613 34.88 -6.40 25.56
C GLY A 613 36.35 -6.03 25.69
N ALA A 614 37.22 -6.98 26.04
CA ALA A 614 38.65 -6.75 26.25
C ALA A 614 39.41 -6.23 25.01
N GLU A 615 38.85 -6.42 23.81
CA GLU A 615 39.42 -5.94 22.54
C GLU A 615 38.73 -4.66 22.03
N SER A 616 37.75 -4.13 22.74
CA SER A 616 37.02 -2.93 22.30
C SER A 616 37.89 -1.67 22.38
N GLU A 617 37.81 -0.83 21.36
CA GLU A 617 38.58 0.43 21.31
C GLU A 617 38.26 1.35 22.49
N GLU A 618 37.00 1.37 22.94
CA GLU A 618 36.57 2.15 24.10
C GLU A 618 37.25 1.68 25.40
N ALA A 619 37.37 0.37 25.64
CA ALA A 619 38.11 -0.15 26.79
C ALA A 619 39.59 0.26 26.72
N ILE A 620 40.24 0.02 25.58
CA ILE A 620 41.66 0.33 25.36
C ILE A 620 41.92 1.83 25.56
N LYS A 621 41.03 2.70 25.08
CA LYS A 621 41.14 4.15 25.23
C LYS A 621 41.03 4.58 26.69
N LEU A 622 40.08 4.02 27.44
CA LEU A 622 39.89 4.37 28.86
C LEU A 622 41.10 3.92 29.69
N GLU A 623 41.63 2.72 29.42
CA GLU A 623 42.85 2.23 30.05
C GLU A 623 44.06 3.11 29.72
N ALA A 624 44.21 3.53 28.46
CA ALA A 624 45.27 4.45 28.03
C ALA A 624 45.14 5.85 28.68
N GLU A 625 43.90 6.30 28.96
CA GLU A 625 43.60 7.52 29.72
C GLU A 625 43.76 7.36 31.24
N GLY A 626 44.12 6.15 31.73
CA GLY A 626 44.29 5.85 33.16
C GLY A 626 42.98 5.83 33.95
N LYS A 627 41.83 5.64 33.28
CA LYS A 627 40.51 5.56 33.90
C LYS A 627 40.17 4.13 34.27
N ASP A 628 39.74 3.92 35.51
CA ASP A 628 39.37 2.60 36.02
C ASP A 628 37.95 2.19 35.58
N TRP A 629 37.83 1.82 34.31
CA TRP A 629 36.59 1.25 33.76
C TRP A 629 36.18 -0.06 34.46
N HIS A 630 37.15 -0.88 34.88
CA HIS A 630 36.89 -2.13 35.58
C HIS A 630 36.24 -1.91 36.95
N GLY A 631 36.65 -0.87 37.68
CA GLY A 631 35.96 -0.40 38.88
C GLY A 631 34.53 0.01 38.60
N GLY A 632 34.29 0.74 37.50
CA GLY A 632 32.93 1.09 37.03
C GLY A 632 32.06 -0.13 36.72
N PHE A 633 32.62 -1.15 36.05
CA PHE A 633 31.93 -2.42 35.79
C PHE A 633 31.57 -3.16 37.09
N GLN A 634 32.49 -3.21 38.06
CA GLN A 634 32.24 -3.84 39.36
C GLN A 634 31.15 -3.10 40.15
N LEU A 635 31.16 -1.77 40.13
CA LEU A 635 30.14 -0.94 40.75
C LEU A 635 28.77 -1.16 40.10
N TYR A 636 28.70 -1.27 38.77
CA TYR A 636 27.47 -1.61 38.06
C TYR A 636 26.90 -2.97 38.53
N GLN A 637 27.73 -4.01 38.57
CA GLN A 637 27.32 -5.33 39.06
C GLN A 637 26.92 -5.30 40.54
N GLN A 638 27.57 -4.48 41.36
CA GLN A 638 27.20 -4.29 42.76
C GLN A 638 25.81 -3.66 42.89
N ILE A 639 25.51 -2.61 42.11
CA ILE A 639 24.20 -1.94 42.11
C ILE A 639 23.09 -2.93 41.74
N LEU A 640 23.29 -3.76 40.71
CA LEU A 640 22.31 -4.79 40.33
C LEU A 640 22.11 -5.83 41.45
N ARG A 641 23.20 -6.30 42.07
CA ARG A 641 23.15 -7.28 43.18
C ARG A 641 22.46 -6.75 44.42
N GLU A 642 22.73 -5.51 44.83
CA GLU A 642 22.08 -4.86 45.98
C GLU A 642 20.56 -4.74 45.81
N GLN A 643 20.10 -4.68 44.56
CA GLN A 643 18.69 -4.60 44.21
C GLN A 643 18.09 -5.97 43.83
N ASN A 644 18.85 -7.05 44.01
CA ASN A 644 18.47 -8.41 43.63
C ASN A 644 17.99 -8.52 42.16
N MET A 645 18.71 -7.85 41.26
CA MET A 645 18.44 -7.84 39.83
C MET A 645 19.51 -8.56 39.02
N LEU A 646 19.10 -9.12 37.89
CA LEU A 646 19.98 -9.63 36.83
C LEU A 646 19.61 -8.93 35.53
N ASP A 647 20.58 -8.44 34.78
CA ASP A 647 20.32 -7.98 33.41
C ASP A 647 20.27 -9.15 32.41
N PHE A 648 20.06 -8.83 31.13
CA PHE A 648 19.95 -9.85 30.09
C PHE A 648 21.21 -10.72 29.95
N ASP A 649 22.39 -10.10 30.01
CA ASP A 649 23.66 -10.79 29.85
C ASP A 649 23.96 -11.66 31.09
N ASP A 650 23.58 -11.19 32.29
CA ASP A 650 23.69 -11.94 33.54
C ASP A 650 22.88 -13.25 33.51
N LEU A 651 21.73 -13.29 32.82
CA LEU A 651 20.97 -14.54 32.66
C LEU A 651 21.82 -15.64 32.01
N LEU A 652 22.63 -15.28 31.00
CA LEU A 652 23.48 -16.20 30.27
C LEU A 652 24.66 -16.64 31.14
N LEU A 653 25.35 -15.67 31.76
CA LEU A 653 26.53 -15.89 32.59
C LEU A 653 26.22 -16.74 33.83
N GLU A 654 25.13 -16.44 34.53
CA GLU A 654 24.75 -17.17 35.74
C GLU A 654 24.29 -18.60 35.41
N THR A 655 23.59 -18.78 34.29
CA THR A 655 23.24 -20.10 33.78
C THR A 655 24.50 -20.90 33.43
N LEU A 656 25.44 -20.29 32.72
CA LEU A 656 26.69 -20.91 32.33
C LEU A 656 27.51 -21.34 33.56
N ARG A 657 27.61 -20.47 34.57
CA ARG A 657 28.28 -20.75 35.85
C ARG A 657 27.74 -22.00 36.53
N ILE A 658 26.42 -22.07 36.74
CA ILE A 658 25.77 -23.23 37.38
C ILE A 658 25.99 -24.52 36.58
N MET A 659 25.95 -24.42 35.24
CA MET A 659 26.16 -25.57 34.36
C MET A 659 27.61 -26.08 34.37
N GLU A 660 28.59 -25.18 34.36
CA GLU A 660 30.02 -25.53 34.39
C GLU A 660 30.46 -26.06 35.76
N GLU A 661 29.90 -25.51 36.85
CA GLU A 661 30.10 -25.99 38.23
C GLU A 661 29.43 -27.36 38.48
N GLY A 662 28.49 -27.78 37.62
CA GLY A 662 27.74 -29.03 37.77
C GLY A 662 26.74 -29.01 38.93
N SER A 663 26.28 -27.83 39.35
CA SER A 663 25.39 -27.61 40.49
C SER A 663 23.89 -27.57 40.11
N ALA A 664 23.57 -27.84 38.84
CA ALA A 664 22.19 -27.84 38.34
C ALA A 664 21.31 -28.93 38.99
N VAL A 665 20.04 -28.59 39.25
CA VAL A 665 19.02 -29.51 39.79
C VAL A 665 18.89 -30.77 38.90
N PRO A 666 18.84 -31.98 39.49
CA PRO A 666 18.78 -33.23 38.73
C PRO A 666 17.63 -33.31 37.73
N GLY A 667 17.93 -33.70 36.49
CA GLY A 667 16.94 -33.94 35.43
C GLY A 667 16.78 -32.80 34.43
N TRP A 668 17.42 -31.64 34.64
CA TRP A 668 17.45 -30.56 33.66
C TRP A 668 18.28 -30.90 32.41
N ASP A 669 19.40 -31.58 32.62
CA ASP A 669 20.31 -32.12 31.61
C ASP A 669 19.60 -32.98 30.56
N LYS A 670 18.59 -33.74 30.97
CA LYS A 670 17.80 -34.60 30.06
C LYS A 670 17.11 -33.82 28.95
N GLY A 671 16.75 -32.55 29.19
CA GLY A 671 16.12 -31.67 28.22
C GLY A 671 16.99 -31.37 27.00
N PHE A 672 18.30 -31.44 27.15
CA PHE A 672 19.28 -31.04 26.12
C PHE A 672 19.92 -32.23 25.41
N SER A 673 19.26 -33.39 25.47
CA SER A 673 19.71 -34.60 24.77
C SER A 673 19.78 -34.38 23.26
N TYR A 674 18.79 -33.68 22.71
CA TYR A 674 18.75 -33.23 21.31
C TYR A 674 18.64 -31.72 21.30
N LEU A 675 19.74 -31.03 20.97
CA LEU A 675 19.81 -29.57 20.95
C LEU A 675 19.80 -29.08 19.51
N LEU A 676 18.77 -28.32 19.15
CA LEU A 676 18.61 -27.67 17.86
C LEU A 676 18.85 -26.17 18.03
N VAL A 677 19.73 -25.57 17.22
CA VAL A 677 20.05 -24.14 17.30
C VAL A 677 19.86 -23.49 15.93
N ASP A 678 18.97 -22.51 15.87
CA ASP A 678 18.72 -21.68 14.69
C ASP A 678 19.56 -20.39 14.72
N GLU A 679 19.78 -19.79 13.54
CA GLU A 679 20.58 -18.57 13.33
C GLU A 679 21.95 -18.61 14.02
N PHE A 680 22.65 -19.75 13.91
CA PHE A 680 23.91 -20.02 14.60
C PHE A 680 25.04 -19.01 14.32
N GLN A 681 24.95 -18.24 13.24
CA GLN A 681 25.92 -17.18 12.92
C GLN A 681 25.84 -15.93 13.81
N ASP A 682 24.73 -15.74 14.53
CA ASP A 682 24.47 -14.52 15.33
C ASP A 682 24.66 -14.77 16.83
N ILE A 683 25.33 -15.86 17.21
CA ILE A 683 25.57 -16.17 18.61
C ILE A 683 26.85 -15.47 19.12
N SER A 684 26.84 -15.09 20.39
CA SER A 684 28.02 -14.56 21.08
C SER A 684 28.94 -15.70 21.59
N PRO A 685 30.20 -15.41 21.94
CA PRO A 685 31.10 -16.40 22.56
C PRO A 685 30.50 -17.08 23.80
N VAL A 686 29.82 -16.32 24.66
CA VAL A 686 29.13 -16.85 25.85
C VAL A 686 27.98 -17.79 25.47
N GLN A 687 27.18 -17.43 24.47
CA GLN A 687 26.12 -18.32 23.97
C GLN A 687 26.69 -19.61 23.36
N TYR A 688 27.81 -19.52 22.65
CA TYR A 688 28.52 -20.70 22.14
C TYR A 688 29.00 -21.61 23.28
N ARG A 689 29.61 -21.06 24.33
CA ARG A 689 29.99 -21.82 25.54
C ARG A 689 28.78 -22.48 26.20
N LEU A 690 27.65 -21.77 26.26
CA LEU A 690 26.41 -22.28 26.82
C LEU A 690 25.83 -23.46 26.02
N ILE A 691 25.86 -23.40 24.68
CA ILE A 691 25.50 -24.53 23.80
C ILE A 691 26.37 -25.75 24.13
N ARG A 692 27.68 -25.55 24.29
CA ARG A 692 28.61 -26.63 24.66
C ARG A 692 28.31 -27.19 26.05
N ALA A 693 28.04 -26.33 27.03
CA ALA A 693 27.70 -26.75 28.39
C ALA A 693 26.40 -27.56 28.42
N TRP A 694 25.35 -27.09 27.73
CA TRP A 694 24.07 -27.78 27.60
C TRP A 694 24.19 -29.14 26.91
N ASN A 695 25.02 -29.24 25.88
CA ASN A 695 25.13 -30.45 25.08
C ASN A 695 26.29 -31.39 25.52
N LYS A 696 27.03 -31.07 26.59
CA LYS A 696 28.18 -31.86 27.07
C LYS A 696 27.86 -33.34 27.30
N GLY A 697 26.67 -33.65 27.81
CA GLY A 697 26.13 -35.01 27.99
C GLY A 697 25.03 -35.40 26.99
N GLY A 698 24.79 -34.56 25.97
CA GLY A 698 23.74 -34.75 24.98
C GLY A 698 24.04 -35.88 23.99
N ARG A 699 23.04 -36.21 23.18
CA ARG A 699 23.13 -37.20 22.09
C ARG A 699 23.32 -36.56 20.72
N GLU A 700 22.82 -35.35 20.53
CA GLU A 700 22.85 -34.68 19.23
C GLU A 700 22.89 -33.16 19.38
N LEU A 701 23.72 -32.51 18.57
CA LEU A 701 23.74 -31.07 18.36
C LEU A 701 23.49 -30.78 16.88
N PHE A 702 22.37 -30.18 16.58
CA PHE A 702 21.99 -29.78 15.22
C PHE A 702 21.98 -28.25 15.16
N VAL A 703 22.91 -27.66 14.42
CA VAL A 703 22.97 -26.21 14.23
C VAL A 703 22.64 -25.86 12.79
N ILE A 704 21.90 -24.77 12.59
CA ILE A 704 21.58 -24.25 11.27
C ILE A 704 21.76 -22.74 11.25
N GLY A 705 22.26 -22.21 10.13
CA GLY A 705 22.51 -20.79 10.00
C GLY A 705 23.17 -20.44 8.68
N ASP A 706 23.54 -19.17 8.56
CA ASP A 706 24.22 -18.63 7.39
C ASP A 706 25.29 -17.62 7.81
N PRO A 707 26.59 -17.95 7.69
CA PRO A 707 27.67 -17.02 8.01
C PRO A 707 27.53 -15.64 7.34
N ASP A 708 26.97 -15.59 6.13
CA ASP A 708 26.78 -14.35 5.38
C ASP A 708 25.63 -13.48 5.89
N GLN A 709 24.84 -13.99 6.84
CA GLN A 709 23.78 -13.23 7.51
C GLN A 709 24.15 -12.84 8.95
N SER A 710 25.42 -12.96 9.35
CA SER A 710 25.89 -12.46 10.66
C SER A 710 25.93 -10.93 10.65
N ILE A 711 24.98 -10.28 11.31
CA ILE A 711 24.80 -8.81 11.23
C ILE A 711 24.62 -8.14 12.61
N TYR A 712 24.90 -8.86 13.68
CA TYR A 712 24.81 -8.36 15.06
C TYR A 712 26.19 -8.27 15.73
N GLY A 713 27.26 -8.04 14.96
CA GLY A 713 28.63 -7.96 15.48
C GLY A 713 28.77 -6.83 16.49
N PHE A 714 28.05 -5.72 16.27
CA PHE A 714 27.93 -4.63 17.24
C PHE A 714 27.29 -5.02 18.60
N ARG A 715 26.62 -6.17 18.68
CA ARG A 715 26.08 -6.78 19.92
C ARG A 715 26.95 -7.94 20.45
N GLY A 716 28.15 -8.13 19.90
CA GLY A 716 29.08 -9.19 20.30
C GLY A 716 28.83 -10.55 19.64
N SER A 717 28.04 -10.62 18.55
CA SER A 717 27.95 -11.87 17.77
C SER A 717 29.24 -12.14 17.02
N ASP A 718 29.63 -13.40 16.92
CA ASP A 718 30.89 -13.78 16.28
C ASP A 718 30.65 -14.51 14.95
N ALA A 719 31.05 -13.88 13.84
CA ALA A 719 30.92 -14.46 12.50
C ALA A 719 31.76 -15.76 12.33
N ALA A 720 32.75 -16.00 13.18
CA ALA A 720 33.59 -17.20 13.15
C ALA A 720 33.00 -18.41 13.88
N CYS A 721 31.74 -18.35 14.35
CA CYS A 721 31.11 -19.44 15.11
C CYS A 721 31.11 -20.79 14.39
N PHE A 722 30.84 -20.82 13.08
CA PHE A 722 30.91 -22.05 12.28
C PHE A 722 32.34 -22.60 12.20
N THR A 723 33.33 -21.73 11.98
CA THR A 723 34.75 -22.10 11.95
C THR A 723 35.21 -22.65 13.29
N ARG A 724 34.77 -22.03 14.41
CA ARG A 724 35.07 -22.51 15.76
C ARG A 724 34.43 -23.87 16.04
N LEU A 725 33.18 -24.07 15.62
CA LEU A 725 32.50 -25.36 15.74
C LEU A 725 33.24 -26.48 15.00
N ALA A 726 33.69 -26.21 13.77
CA ALA A 726 34.48 -27.17 12.99
C ALA A 726 35.85 -27.49 13.63
N GLY A 727 36.46 -26.53 14.33
CA GLY A 727 37.68 -26.76 15.11
C GLY A 727 37.47 -27.56 16.39
N ASP A 728 36.33 -27.38 17.07
CA ASP A 728 36.01 -28.03 18.34
C ASP A 728 35.48 -29.47 18.18
N TYR A 729 34.79 -29.77 17.06
CA TYR A 729 34.18 -31.08 16.79
C TYR A 729 34.76 -31.70 15.51
N LEU A 730 35.74 -32.59 15.65
CA LEU A 730 36.40 -33.26 14.53
C LEU A 730 35.48 -34.24 13.75
N ASP A 731 34.39 -34.68 14.36
CA ASP A 731 33.36 -35.54 13.78
C ASP A 731 32.15 -34.75 13.23
N LEU A 732 32.30 -33.43 13.05
CA LEU A 732 31.24 -32.56 12.51
C LEU A 732 30.81 -32.97 11.10
N ARG A 733 29.51 -33.20 10.93
CA ARG A 733 28.89 -33.36 9.61
C ARG A 733 28.40 -32.00 9.10
N GLU A 734 29.07 -31.45 8.09
CA GLU A 734 28.63 -30.21 7.42
C GLU A 734 27.76 -30.51 6.19
N ILE A 735 26.63 -29.81 6.06
CA ILE A 735 25.71 -29.92 4.92
C ILE A 735 25.36 -28.51 4.43
N ARG A 736 25.61 -28.21 3.16
CA ARG A 736 25.33 -26.88 2.57
C ARG A 736 24.08 -26.89 1.68
N LEU A 737 23.10 -26.04 1.95
CA LEU A 737 21.90 -25.86 1.11
C LEU A 737 22.16 -24.78 0.05
N VAL A 738 21.94 -25.10 -1.22
CA VAL A 738 22.28 -24.24 -2.37
C VAL A 738 21.08 -23.78 -3.20
N GLU A 739 19.92 -24.41 -3.03
CA GLU A 739 18.71 -24.08 -3.79
C GLU A 739 17.92 -22.96 -3.08
N ASN A 740 17.80 -21.80 -3.71
CA ASN A 740 17.04 -20.66 -3.22
C ASN A 740 15.62 -20.67 -3.85
N TYR A 741 14.61 -20.74 -2.98
CA TYR A 741 13.19 -20.77 -3.37
C TYR A 741 12.48 -19.42 -3.20
N ARG A 742 13.20 -18.39 -2.72
CA ARG A 742 12.62 -17.10 -2.34
C ARG A 742 12.77 -16.05 -3.43
N CYS A 743 13.99 -15.85 -3.89
CA CYS A 743 14.41 -14.68 -4.65
C CYS A 743 14.42 -14.97 -6.16
N ALA A 744 14.15 -13.94 -6.96
CA ALA A 744 14.36 -13.97 -8.41
C ALA A 744 15.84 -14.18 -8.76
N PRO A 745 16.17 -14.80 -9.91
CA PRO A 745 17.55 -15.09 -10.30
C PRO A 745 18.47 -13.86 -10.30
N ALA A 746 18.03 -12.71 -10.82
CA ALA A 746 18.84 -11.49 -10.82
C ALA A 746 19.15 -10.98 -9.40
N ILE A 747 18.22 -11.15 -8.45
CA ILE A 747 18.44 -10.78 -7.04
C ILE A 747 19.47 -11.72 -6.41
N VAL A 748 19.36 -13.03 -6.66
CA VAL A 748 20.32 -14.02 -6.16
C VAL A 748 21.71 -13.76 -6.73
N GLU A 749 21.80 -13.50 -8.04
CA GLU A 749 23.06 -13.19 -8.72
C GLU A 749 23.69 -11.90 -8.20
N ALA A 750 22.91 -10.82 -8.06
CA ALA A 750 23.40 -9.57 -7.53
C ALA A 750 23.88 -9.72 -6.07
N ALA A 751 23.10 -10.41 -5.23
CA ALA A 751 23.45 -10.63 -3.83
C ALA A 751 24.66 -11.55 -3.67
N ALA A 752 24.76 -12.63 -4.45
CA ALA A 752 25.91 -13.54 -4.45
C ALA A 752 27.18 -12.85 -4.96
N GLY A 753 27.08 -12.04 -6.02
CA GLY A 753 28.19 -11.23 -6.54
C GLY A 753 28.71 -10.23 -5.52
N LEU A 754 27.81 -9.53 -4.83
CA LEU A 754 28.16 -8.63 -3.73
C LEU A 754 28.92 -9.39 -2.63
N ILE A 755 28.28 -10.38 -2.01
CA ILE A 755 28.82 -11.03 -0.79
C ILE A 755 30.11 -11.81 -1.05
N SER A 756 30.38 -12.20 -2.29
CA SER A 756 31.64 -12.88 -2.68
C SER A 756 32.90 -12.01 -2.51
N HIS A 757 32.75 -10.71 -2.24
CA HIS A 757 33.86 -9.84 -1.85
C HIS A 757 34.29 -10.02 -0.38
N ASN A 758 33.47 -10.68 0.45
CA ASN A 758 33.87 -11.09 1.80
C ASN A 758 34.71 -12.38 1.76
N PRO A 759 35.61 -12.61 2.73
CA PRO A 759 36.37 -13.85 2.83
C PRO A 759 35.51 -15.11 2.99
N GLY A 760 35.99 -16.24 2.46
CA GLY A 760 35.41 -17.57 2.66
C GLY A 760 35.24 -18.37 1.36
N ASP A 761 34.52 -19.50 1.44
CA ASP A 761 34.23 -20.35 0.28
C ASP A 761 33.41 -19.69 -0.83
N ALA A 762 33.37 -20.28 -2.02
CA ALA A 762 32.47 -19.84 -3.07
C ALA A 762 30.99 -19.89 -2.63
N ARG A 763 30.25 -18.82 -2.88
CA ARG A 763 28.82 -18.70 -2.55
C ARG A 763 27.96 -19.18 -3.72
N GLU A 764 27.63 -20.46 -3.71
CA GLU A 764 26.79 -21.09 -4.73
C GLU A 764 25.31 -21.06 -4.33
N LEU A 765 24.53 -20.13 -4.88
CA LEU A 765 23.07 -20.08 -4.73
C LEU A 765 22.39 -20.20 -6.10
N LYS A 766 21.44 -21.13 -6.21
CA LYS A 766 20.67 -21.39 -7.43
C LYS A 766 19.21 -21.01 -7.21
N ALA A 767 18.74 -19.98 -7.93
CA ALA A 767 17.35 -19.56 -7.86
C ALA A 767 16.42 -20.55 -8.57
N HIS A 768 15.32 -20.95 -7.90
CA HIS A 768 14.24 -21.74 -8.50
C HIS A 768 13.09 -20.88 -9.04
N SER A 769 13.08 -19.58 -8.73
CA SER A 769 12.04 -18.65 -9.19
C SER A 769 12.07 -18.49 -10.72
N LYS A 770 10.88 -18.46 -11.33
CA LYS A 770 10.71 -18.18 -12.77
C LYS A 770 10.66 -16.68 -13.10
N VAL A 771 10.65 -15.81 -12.09
CA VAL A 771 10.55 -14.35 -12.25
C VAL A 771 11.88 -13.80 -12.74
N GLN A 772 11.90 -13.10 -13.87
CA GLN A 772 13.13 -12.62 -14.55
C GLN A 772 13.32 -11.09 -14.44
N ASN A 773 12.91 -10.48 -13.33
CA ASN A 773 13.04 -9.03 -13.15
C ASN A 773 14.48 -8.66 -12.76
N PRO A 774 15.10 -7.66 -13.42
CA PRO A 774 16.40 -7.14 -13.01
C PRO A 774 16.30 -6.37 -11.69
N VAL A 775 17.42 -6.27 -10.96
CA VAL A 775 17.54 -5.34 -9.84
C VAL A 775 17.58 -3.92 -10.39
N ARG A 776 16.71 -3.02 -9.95
CA ARG A 776 16.66 -1.65 -10.47
C ARG A 776 17.45 -0.73 -9.56
N LEU A 777 18.40 0.02 -10.11
CA LEU A 777 19.13 1.07 -9.41
C LEU A 777 18.67 2.44 -9.91
N VAL A 778 18.03 3.21 -9.04
CA VAL A 778 17.44 4.50 -9.39
C VAL A 778 18.21 5.63 -8.72
N SER A 779 18.83 6.49 -9.55
CA SER A 779 19.54 7.69 -9.08
C SER A 779 18.62 8.91 -9.12
N ALA A 780 18.46 9.59 -7.99
CA ALA A 780 17.72 10.84 -7.86
C ALA A 780 18.67 12.04 -7.66
N ALA A 781 18.24 13.25 -8.06
CA ALA A 781 19.04 14.46 -7.92
C ALA A 781 19.30 14.90 -6.46
N GLY A 782 18.47 14.44 -5.52
CA GLY A 782 18.62 14.72 -4.08
C GLY A 782 17.62 13.91 -3.25
N GLU A 783 17.71 14.03 -1.92
CA GLU A 783 16.91 13.23 -0.98
C GLU A 783 15.40 13.40 -1.16
N MET A 784 14.95 14.64 -1.40
CA MET A 784 13.53 14.89 -1.68
C MET A 784 13.08 14.20 -2.97
N GLY A 785 13.91 14.22 -4.02
CA GLY A 785 13.62 13.53 -5.28
C GLY A 785 13.58 12.01 -5.11
N GLU A 786 14.43 11.47 -4.24
CA GLU A 786 14.47 10.05 -3.89
C GLU A 786 13.19 9.61 -3.16
N ALA A 787 12.75 10.41 -2.16
CA ALA A 787 11.52 10.16 -1.42
C ALA A 787 10.27 10.28 -2.30
N ILE A 788 10.21 11.31 -3.16
CA ILE A 788 9.12 11.48 -4.14
C ILE A 788 9.09 10.32 -5.13
N PHE A 789 10.25 9.91 -5.67
CA PHE A 789 10.33 8.77 -6.58
C PHE A 789 9.81 7.51 -5.90
N THR A 790 10.26 7.22 -4.68
CA THR A 790 9.85 6.02 -3.93
C THR A 790 8.34 5.99 -3.74
N ALA A 791 7.74 7.11 -3.28
CA ALA A 791 6.30 7.20 -3.09
C ALA A 791 5.51 7.04 -4.42
N LYS A 792 5.97 7.69 -5.50
CA LYS A 792 5.36 7.55 -6.84
C LYS A 792 5.49 6.15 -7.41
N GLU A 793 6.63 5.50 -7.18
CA GLU A 793 6.85 4.13 -7.66
C GLU A 793 5.99 3.13 -6.90
N ILE A 794 5.77 3.33 -5.59
CA ILE A 794 4.79 2.57 -4.82
C ILE A 794 3.40 2.73 -5.43
N ASN A 795 2.98 3.96 -5.73
CA ASN A 795 1.69 4.23 -6.41
C ASN A 795 1.61 3.53 -7.77
N ARG A 796 2.71 3.49 -8.52
CA ARG A 796 2.77 2.78 -9.80
C ARG A 796 2.66 1.27 -9.63
N LEU A 797 3.34 0.69 -8.64
CA LEU A 797 3.33 -0.75 -8.34
C LEU A 797 1.98 -1.22 -7.79
N THR A 798 1.27 -0.36 -7.08
CA THR A 798 -0.10 -0.63 -6.67
C THR A 798 -1.09 -0.45 -7.82
N GLY A 799 -0.67 0.04 -8.99
CA GLY A 799 -1.44 0.09 -10.24
C GLY A 799 -2.12 1.43 -10.54
N GLY A 800 -1.51 2.55 -10.10
CA GLY A 800 -2.08 3.88 -10.20
C GLY A 800 -3.13 4.12 -9.11
N ILE A 801 -2.99 5.23 -8.40
CA ILE A 801 -3.90 5.67 -7.33
C ILE A 801 -5.08 6.47 -7.93
N GLY A 802 -4.87 7.14 -9.06
CA GLY A 802 -5.91 7.87 -9.79
C GLY A 802 -6.21 7.30 -11.18
N MET A 803 -7.39 7.65 -11.72
CA MET A 803 -7.84 7.29 -13.07
C MET A 803 -6.87 7.76 -14.18
N LEU A 804 -6.08 8.82 -13.94
CA LEU A 804 -5.04 9.31 -14.86
C LEU A 804 -3.74 8.50 -14.78
N ASP A 805 -3.35 8.02 -13.60
CA ASP A 805 -2.12 7.23 -13.45
C ASP A 805 -2.30 5.82 -14.02
N ALA A 806 -3.52 5.28 -13.97
CA ALA A 806 -3.89 4.04 -14.65
C ALA A 806 -3.80 4.17 -16.19
N GLN A 807 -3.96 5.38 -16.75
CA GLN A 807 -3.90 5.64 -18.20
C GLN A 807 -2.47 5.70 -18.75
N GLU A 808 -1.46 6.02 -17.94
CA GLU A 808 -0.06 6.01 -18.37
C GLU A 808 0.58 4.61 -18.31
N ILE A 809 -0.05 3.66 -17.62
CA ILE A 809 0.42 2.28 -17.49
C ILE A 809 -0.04 1.49 -18.72
N GLY A 810 0.49 1.85 -19.89
CA GLY A 810 0.32 1.07 -21.10
C GLY A 810 0.91 -0.32 -20.92
N ALA A 811 0.07 -1.36 -21.05
CA ALA A 811 0.37 -2.74 -21.47
C ALA A 811 1.74 -3.37 -21.08
N GLU A 812 2.30 -3.07 -19.91
CA GLU A 812 3.44 -3.81 -19.36
C GLU A 812 2.93 -4.73 -18.24
N ASN A 813 3.09 -6.05 -18.46
CA ASN A 813 2.71 -7.21 -17.65
C ASN A 813 3.28 -7.22 -16.21
N LYS A 814 3.26 -6.11 -15.45
CA LYS A 814 3.63 -6.14 -14.03
C LYS A 814 2.41 -6.54 -13.19
N LYS A 815 2.58 -7.59 -12.39
CA LYS A 815 1.61 -8.06 -11.40
C LYS A 815 1.34 -6.94 -10.39
N ASN A 816 0.12 -6.42 -10.36
CA ASN A 816 -0.29 -5.36 -9.44
C ASN A 816 -0.18 -5.82 -7.98
N ARG A 817 0.32 -4.95 -7.10
CA ARG A 817 0.67 -5.26 -5.70
C ARG A 817 -0.27 -4.59 -4.70
N GLY A 818 -0.53 -5.25 -3.57
CA GLY A 818 -1.17 -4.61 -2.42
C GLY A 818 -0.14 -3.80 -1.63
N PHE A 819 -0.55 -2.86 -0.78
CA PHE A 819 0.39 -2.09 0.05
C PHE A 819 1.20 -2.99 0.99
N GLY A 820 0.59 -4.06 1.50
CA GLY A 820 1.27 -5.05 2.36
C GLY A 820 2.35 -5.89 1.66
N ASP A 821 2.44 -5.86 0.33
CA ASP A 821 3.50 -6.56 -0.43
C ASP A 821 4.82 -5.79 -0.53
N ILE A 822 4.82 -4.55 -0.05
CA ILE A 822 5.90 -3.60 -0.26
C ILE A 822 6.57 -3.29 1.08
N ALA A 823 7.87 -3.47 1.13
CA ALA A 823 8.71 -2.99 2.22
C ALA A 823 9.74 -1.97 1.75
N ILE A 824 10.03 -1.00 2.61
CA ILE A 824 11.11 -0.02 2.43
C ILE A 824 12.12 -0.21 3.55
N LEU A 825 13.33 -0.60 3.17
CA LEU A 825 14.45 -0.85 4.07
C LEU A 825 15.42 0.32 4.02
N TYR A 826 15.86 0.77 5.19
CA TYR A 826 16.85 1.84 5.33
C TYR A 826 17.89 1.51 6.40
N ARG A 827 19.02 2.22 6.43
CA ARG A 827 20.09 1.94 7.40
C ARG A 827 19.78 2.49 8.79
N THR A 828 19.13 3.65 8.87
CA THR A 828 18.83 4.36 10.13
C THR A 828 17.43 4.98 10.10
N HIS A 829 16.73 5.04 11.24
CA HIS A 829 15.37 5.61 11.31
C HIS A 829 15.29 7.09 10.89
N ARG A 830 16.36 7.86 11.09
CA ARG A 830 16.43 9.27 10.69
C ARG A 830 16.21 9.47 9.18
N GLN A 831 16.58 8.49 8.36
CA GLN A 831 16.37 8.53 6.90
C GLN A 831 14.89 8.44 6.53
N ALA A 832 14.07 7.83 7.37
CA ALA A 832 12.67 7.58 7.09
C ALA A 832 11.80 8.84 7.24
N GLU A 833 12.22 9.87 7.98
CA GLU A 833 11.37 11.04 8.27
C GLU A 833 10.87 11.75 7.00
N LEU A 834 11.77 11.99 6.04
CA LEU A 834 11.43 12.63 4.76
C LEU A 834 10.52 11.74 3.91
N LEU A 835 10.79 10.43 3.92
CA LEU A 835 10.00 9.43 3.22
C LEU A 835 8.59 9.31 3.84
N GLU A 836 8.47 9.21 5.17
CA GLU A 836 7.21 9.20 5.91
C GLU A 836 6.38 10.45 5.60
N LYS A 837 7.03 11.62 5.44
CA LYS A 837 6.35 12.83 5.00
C LYS A 837 5.81 12.69 3.57
N CYS A 838 6.61 12.18 2.64
CA CYS A 838 6.19 11.98 1.25
C CYS A 838 5.07 10.93 1.13
N LEU A 839 5.17 9.80 1.84
CA LEU A 839 4.12 8.78 1.89
C LEU A 839 2.81 9.36 2.44
N ARG A 840 2.88 10.19 3.50
CA ARG A 840 1.70 10.92 4.02
C ARG A 840 1.12 11.86 2.97
N THR A 841 1.95 12.68 2.32
CA THR A 841 1.49 13.60 1.27
C THR A 841 0.85 12.85 0.10
N GLU A 842 1.37 11.68 -0.25
CA GLU A 842 0.82 10.83 -1.31
C GLU A 842 -0.36 9.96 -0.85
N GLY A 843 -0.78 10.04 0.41
CA GLY A 843 -1.91 9.27 0.95
C GLY A 843 -1.63 7.77 1.09
N ILE A 844 -0.36 7.35 1.07
CA ILE A 844 0.04 5.94 1.12
C ILE A 844 0.01 5.45 2.58
N PRO A 845 -0.76 4.40 2.91
CA PRO A 845 -0.77 3.82 4.24
C PRO A 845 0.58 3.14 4.55
N TYR A 846 1.16 3.42 5.71
CA TYR A 846 2.43 2.82 6.13
C TYR A 846 2.51 2.50 7.62
N VAL A 847 3.32 1.50 7.96
CA VAL A 847 3.67 1.08 9.31
C VAL A 847 5.18 1.09 9.45
N THR A 848 5.69 1.69 10.52
CA THR A 848 7.12 1.70 10.84
C THR A 848 7.39 0.63 11.89
N ALA A 849 8.30 -0.31 11.60
CA ALA A 849 8.79 -1.31 12.54
C ALA A 849 10.17 -0.91 13.07
N GLY A 850 10.39 -1.05 14.38
CA GLY A 850 11.65 -0.73 15.05
C GLY A 850 11.48 -0.14 16.45
N ARG A 851 12.53 -0.27 17.26
CA ARG A 851 12.65 0.37 18.57
C ARG A 851 13.26 1.77 18.36
N GLU A 852 12.46 2.81 18.54
CA GLU A 852 12.89 4.19 18.29
C GLU A 852 13.42 4.89 19.54
N ASP A 853 14.22 5.94 19.32
CA ASP A 853 14.85 6.74 20.38
C ASP A 853 13.85 7.36 21.37
N PHE A 854 12.59 7.58 20.97
CA PHE A 854 11.58 8.18 21.84
C PHE A 854 11.28 7.32 23.09
N LEU A 855 11.51 6.00 23.03
CA LEU A 855 11.34 5.11 24.19
C LEU A 855 12.32 5.46 25.32
N MET A 856 13.38 6.22 25.01
CA MET A 856 14.40 6.66 25.95
C MET A 856 14.10 8.05 26.54
N GLU A 857 13.01 8.72 26.14
CA GLU A 857 12.58 10.02 26.70
C GLU A 857 12.05 9.85 28.13
N ASP A 858 12.42 10.73 29.06
CA ASP A 858 12.16 10.56 30.50
C ASP A 858 10.65 10.40 30.83
N GLU A 859 9.77 11.10 30.13
CA GLU A 859 8.31 11.03 30.28
C GLU A 859 7.74 9.67 29.85
N VAL A 860 8.22 9.16 28.71
CA VAL A 860 7.85 7.83 28.19
C VAL A 860 8.38 6.76 29.14
N ARG A 861 9.63 6.92 29.56
CA ARG A 861 10.34 6.02 30.44
C ARG A 861 9.66 5.88 31.80
N GLY A 862 9.36 7.00 32.43
CA GLY A 862 8.66 7.02 33.71
C GLY A 862 7.23 6.49 33.62
N SER A 863 6.54 6.72 32.49
CA SER A 863 5.21 6.13 32.24
C SER A 863 5.26 4.61 32.14
N ILE A 864 6.21 4.05 31.39
CA ILE A 864 6.40 2.60 31.27
C ILE A 864 6.72 2.00 32.65
N ALA A 865 7.59 2.65 33.43
CA ALA A 865 7.91 2.22 34.79
C ALA A 865 6.67 2.17 35.70
N PHE A 866 5.77 3.17 35.60
CA PHE A 866 4.50 3.12 36.31
C PHE A 866 3.63 1.92 35.90
N PHE A 867 3.56 1.63 34.59
CA PHE A 867 2.78 0.52 34.07
C PHE A 867 3.33 -0.83 34.55
N LYS A 868 4.65 -0.95 34.70
CA LYS A 868 5.30 -2.12 35.30
C LYS A 868 4.91 -2.30 36.76
N CYS A 869 4.83 -1.22 37.54
CA CYS A 869 4.34 -1.31 38.92
C CYS A 869 2.89 -1.80 38.99
N LEU A 870 2.04 -1.44 38.03
CA LEU A 870 0.65 -1.94 37.95
C LEU A 870 0.59 -3.45 37.65
N GLU A 871 1.59 -3.98 36.94
CA GLU A 871 1.74 -5.40 36.65
C GLU A 871 2.36 -6.16 37.82
N ASN A 872 3.44 -5.63 38.40
CA ASN A 872 4.17 -6.18 39.54
C ASN A 872 4.32 -5.13 40.66
N PRO A 873 3.48 -5.17 41.71
CA PRO A 873 3.49 -4.18 42.79
C PRO A 873 4.77 -4.17 43.64
N GLU A 874 5.52 -5.27 43.64
CA GLU A 874 6.76 -5.43 44.41
C GLU A 874 8.00 -4.89 43.68
N ASP A 875 7.84 -4.34 42.46
CA ASP A 875 8.93 -3.73 41.70
C ASP A 875 9.33 -2.35 42.26
N GLU A 876 10.16 -2.38 43.31
CA GLU A 876 10.65 -1.18 43.99
C GLU A 876 11.51 -0.28 43.08
N PHE A 877 12.20 -0.88 42.11
CA PHE A 877 13.04 -0.15 41.16
C PHE A 877 12.17 0.70 40.21
N SER A 878 11.19 0.09 39.54
CA SER A 878 10.27 0.80 38.65
C SER A 878 9.51 1.90 39.40
N ARG A 879 9.15 1.66 40.68
CA ARG A 879 8.53 2.67 41.54
C ARG A 879 9.44 3.87 41.78
N LYS A 880 10.72 3.64 42.12
CA LYS A 880 11.71 4.72 42.31
C LYS A 880 11.95 5.49 41.00
N LEU A 881 12.07 4.78 39.88
CA LEU A 881 12.30 5.37 38.57
C LEU A 881 11.11 6.24 38.12
N CYS A 882 9.88 5.76 38.31
CA CYS A 882 8.66 6.48 38.02
C CYS A 882 8.56 7.79 38.84
N LEU A 883 8.85 7.74 40.15
CA LEU A 883 8.87 8.92 41.02
C LEU A 883 9.91 9.96 40.58
N LYS A 884 11.11 9.50 40.20
CA LYS A 884 12.20 10.35 39.74
C LYS A 884 11.91 11.00 38.39
N LEU A 885 11.45 10.23 37.40
CA LEU A 885 11.32 10.71 36.01
C LEU A 885 10.02 11.49 35.77
N LEU A 886 8.87 10.98 36.21
CA LEU A 886 7.58 11.66 35.95
C LEU A 886 7.34 12.81 36.91
N TRP A 887 7.60 12.58 38.20
CA TRP A 887 7.23 13.53 39.24
C TRP A 887 8.40 14.35 39.76
N LYS A 888 9.65 14.02 39.41
CA LYS A 888 10.87 14.68 39.91
C LYS A 888 10.92 14.70 41.45
N LEU A 889 10.48 13.60 42.05
CA LEU A 889 10.35 13.46 43.50
C LEU A 889 11.27 12.33 44.01
N ASP A 890 11.93 12.59 45.14
CA ASP A 890 12.63 11.55 45.89
C ASP A 890 11.64 10.73 46.72
N LYS A 891 11.94 9.44 46.92
CA LYS A 891 11.10 8.54 47.71
C LYS A 891 11.05 9.00 49.18
N ASN A 892 9.86 9.34 49.66
CA ASN A 892 9.55 9.69 51.04
C ASN A 892 8.08 9.37 51.35
N LEU A 893 7.69 9.46 52.62
CA LEU A 893 6.33 9.10 53.07
C LEU A 893 5.20 9.88 52.37
N VAL A 894 5.48 11.12 51.91
CA VAL A 894 4.50 11.96 51.22
C VAL A 894 4.40 11.54 49.76
N THR A 895 5.51 11.20 49.11
CA THR A 895 5.53 10.80 47.70
C THR A 895 4.94 9.41 47.47
N ASP A 896 5.00 8.53 48.47
CA ASP A 896 4.26 7.26 48.47
C ASP A 896 2.74 7.44 48.46
N SER A 897 2.21 8.46 49.15
CA SER A 897 0.78 8.75 49.13
C SER A 897 0.30 9.22 47.75
N VAL A 898 1.12 10.00 47.05
CA VAL A 898 0.86 10.46 45.67
C VAL A 898 0.89 9.28 44.72
N PHE A 899 1.90 8.42 44.81
CA PHE A 899 1.99 7.20 44.00
C PHE A 899 0.78 6.29 44.19
N ASN A 900 0.41 6.00 45.45
CA ASN A 900 -0.71 5.12 45.76
C ASN A 900 -2.05 5.67 45.24
N ALA A 901 -2.27 6.98 45.33
CA ALA A 901 -3.48 7.61 44.79
C ALA A 901 -3.62 7.43 43.27
N VAL A 902 -2.51 7.55 42.52
CA VAL A 902 -2.48 7.30 41.08
C VAL A 902 -2.62 5.80 40.78
N TYR A 903 -1.94 4.96 41.55
CA TYR A 903 -2.00 3.50 41.44
C TYR A 903 -3.45 2.99 41.57
N ASP A 904 -4.17 3.40 42.61
CA ASP A 904 -5.55 2.98 42.87
C ASP A 904 -6.51 3.40 41.75
N LYS A 905 -6.24 4.55 41.11
CA LYS A 905 -7.01 5.05 39.97
C LYS A 905 -6.80 4.21 38.71
N PHE A 906 -5.55 3.83 38.41
CA PHE A 906 -5.19 3.19 37.13
C PHE A 906 -5.14 1.66 37.16
N ALA A 907 -4.94 1.02 38.32
CA ALA A 907 -4.98 -0.44 38.48
C ALA A 907 -6.25 -1.12 37.91
N PRO A 908 -7.48 -0.62 38.15
CA PRO A 908 -8.67 -1.23 37.55
C PRO A 908 -8.75 -1.06 36.03
N LEU A 909 -8.22 0.05 35.49
CA LEU A 909 -8.17 0.32 34.05
C LEU A 909 -7.14 -0.56 33.34
N PHE A 910 -6.00 -0.84 33.99
CA PHE A 910 -4.94 -1.70 33.47
C PHE A 910 -5.44 -3.15 33.24
N LYS A 911 -6.24 -3.68 34.17
CA LYS A 911 -6.76 -5.06 34.09
C LYS A 911 -7.92 -5.27 33.11
N LYS A 912 -8.71 -4.23 32.83
CA LYS A 912 -9.96 -4.34 32.04
C LYS A 912 -9.94 -3.56 30.71
N GLY A 913 -9.02 -2.63 30.53
CA GLY A 913 -8.98 -1.72 29.38
C GLY A 913 -8.19 -2.26 28.19
N LYS A 914 -8.58 -1.86 26.97
CA LYS A 914 -7.73 -1.99 25.78
C LYS A 914 -6.50 -1.07 25.95
N PRO A 915 -5.29 -1.49 25.53
CA PRO A 915 -4.04 -0.73 25.74
C PRO A 915 -4.12 0.73 25.30
N GLN A 916 -4.70 0.97 24.13
CA GLN A 916 -4.85 2.31 23.59
C GLN A 916 -5.72 3.22 24.47
N LYS A 917 -6.90 2.76 24.89
CA LYS A 917 -7.80 3.58 25.73
C LYS A 917 -7.17 3.86 27.09
N PHE A 918 -6.44 2.90 27.63
CA PHE A 918 -5.65 3.07 28.85
C PHE A 918 -4.61 4.18 28.67
N LEU A 919 -3.82 4.13 27.59
CA LEU A 919 -2.74 5.09 27.36
C LEU A 919 -3.26 6.49 27.00
N GLU A 920 -4.34 6.61 26.23
CA GLU A 920 -5.02 7.89 25.98
C GLU A 920 -5.51 8.54 27.29
N THR A 921 -6.06 7.73 28.19
CA THR A 921 -6.49 8.21 29.51
C THR A 921 -5.30 8.66 30.35
N TRP A 922 -4.21 7.88 30.32
CA TRP A 922 -2.96 8.23 31.00
C TRP A 922 -2.36 9.55 30.49
N ILE A 923 -2.22 9.70 29.16
CA ILE A 923 -1.65 10.89 28.53
C ILE A 923 -2.44 12.14 28.94
N ARG A 924 -3.78 12.08 28.92
CA ARG A 924 -4.64 13.20 29.30
C ARG A 924 -4.53 13.56 30.78
N GLU A 925 -4.51 12.56 31.65
CA GLU A 925 -4.45 12.77 33.11
C GLU A 925 -3.07 13.29 33.57
N MET A 926 -2.02 12.85 32.88
CA MET A 926 -0.65 13.28 33.14
C MET A 926 -0.26 14.56 32.39
N LYS A 927 -1.16 15.14 31.58
CA LYS A 927 -0.96 16.34 30.76
C LYS A 927 0.21 16.22 29.76
N LEU A 928 0.30 15.07 29.09
CA LEU A 928 1.37 14.72 28.16
C LEU A 928 0.92 14.80 26.68
N GLU A 929 -0.18 15.51 26.38
CA GLU A 929 -0.79 15.56 25.06
C GLU A 929 0.11 16.19 23.99
N GLU A 930 1.02 17.10 24.38
CA GLU A 930 1.95 17.74 23.44
C GLU A 930 3.26 16.96 23.25
N HIS A 931 3.47 15.87 24.00
CA HIS A 931 4.73 15.12 23.96
C HIS A 931 4.76 14.16 22.75
N ALA A 932 5.67 14.40 21.80
CA ALA A 932 5.79 13.60 20.59
C ALA A 932 6.04 12.12 20.87
N GLY A 933 6.92 11.78 21.82
CA GLY A 933 7.17 10.39 22.21
C GLY A 933 5.96 9.68 22.82
N MET A 934 5.11 10.39 23.57
CA MET A 934 3.89 9.79 24.12
C MET A 934 2.84 9.54 23.04
N LYS A 935 2.72 10.42 22.04
CA LYS A 935 1.89 10.17 20.84
C LYS A 935 2.38 8.93 20.08
N LYS A 936 3.69 8.78 19.92
CA LYS A 936 4.29 7.59 19.30
C LYS A 936 4.02 6.32 20.11
N LEU A 937 4.17 6.36 21.44
CA LEU A 937 3.84 5.23 22.32
C LEU A 937 2.36 4.83 22.18
N ALA A 938 1.45 5.80 22.11
CA ALA A 938 0.03 5.55 21.84
C ALA A 938 -0.19 4.85 20.49
N GLY A 939 0.52 5.27 19.44
CA GLY A 939 0.49 4.62 18.14
C GLY A 939 0.94 3.16 18.14
N MET A 940 1.79 2.73 19.08
CA MET A 940 2.20 1.32 19.20
C MET A 940 1.10 0.44 19.77
N THR A 941 0.29 0.97 20.70
CA THR A 941 -0.74 0.19 21.41
C THR A 941 -1.82 -0.41 20.51
N ILE A 942 -1.93 0.08 19.27
CA ILE A 942 -2.89 -0.40 18.26
C ILE A 942 -2.68 -1.87 17.92
N PHE A 943 -1.43 -2.34 17.96
CA PHE A 943 -1.08 -3.71 17.57
C PHE A 943 -1.24 -4.75 18.68
N TYR A 944 -1.58 -4.34 19.90
CA TYR A 944 -1.61 -5.21 21.08
C TYR A 944 -3.01 -5.33 21.65
N LYS A 945 -3.39 -6.56 22.05
CA LYS A 945 -4.74 -6.82 22.58
C LYS A 945 -4.84 -6.48 24.06
N THR A 946 -3.75 -6.64 24.81
CA THR A 946 -3.73 -6.48 26.28
C THR A 946 -2.50 -5.70 26.76
N MET A 947 -2.58 -5.07 27.93
CA MET A 947 -1.46 -4.31 28.50
C MET A 947 -0.24 -5.18 28.86
N PRO A 948 -0.41 -6.39 29.43
CA PRO A 948 0.72 -7.29 29.68
C PRO A 948 1.47 -7.67 28.39
N GLU A 949 0.74 -8.00 27.32
CA GLU A 949 1.34 -8.30 26.01
C GLU A 949 2.16 -7.11 25.46
N PHE A 950 1.63 -5.89 25.64
CA PHE A 950 2.33 -4.66 25.25
C PHE A 950 3.61 -4.41 26.08
N LEU A 951 3.57 -4.60 27.40
CA LEU A 951 4.74 -4.43 28.28
C LEU A 951 5.80 -5.51 28.06
N GLU A 952 5.39 -6.75 27.80
CA GLU A 952 6.27 -7.84 27.43
C GLU A 952 6.99 -7.52 26.11
N ALA A 953 6.27 -7.03 25.10
CA ALA A 953 6.86 -6.62 23.83
C ALA A 953 7.87 -5.48 24.01
N LEU A 954 7.58 -4.48 24.85
CA LEU A 954 8.52 -3.38 25.16
C LEU A 954 9.77 -3.84 25.91
N SER A 955 9.67 -4.93 26.68
CA SER A 955 10.77 -5.43 27.54
C SER A 955 11.61 -6.51 26.87
N LEU A 956 11.00 -7.45 26.14
CA LEU A 956 11.63 -8.64 25.56
C LEU A 956 11.63 -8.67 24.02
N GLY A 957 10.92 -7.76 23.37
CA GLY A 957 10.78 -7.74 21.90
C GLY A 957 12.07 -7.30 21.20
N VAL A 958 12.34 -7.90 20.04
CA VAL A 958 13.38 -7.40 19.11
C VAL A 958 12.82 -6.26 18.25
N GLU A 959 13.68 -5.53 17.53
CA GLU A 959 13.25 -4.36 16.72
C GLU A 959 12.09 -4.66 15.76
N SER A 960 12.06 -5.84 15.15
CA SER A 960 10.98 -6.27 14.24
C SER A 960 9.61 -6.45 14.91
N ASP A 961 9.61 -6.68 16.23
CA ASP A 961 8.40 -6.98 17.01
C ASP A 961 7.63 -5.69 17.37
N LEU A 962 8.34 -4.55 17.39
CA LEU A 962 7.78 -3.25 17.74
C LEU A 962 7.29 -2.54 16.48
N LYS A 963 5.97 -2.38 16.37
CA LYS A 963 5.33 -1.68 15.24
C LYS A 963 4.63 -0.41 15.73
N ARG A 964 4.71 0.65 14.92
CA ARG A 964 3.91 1.87 15.10
C ARG A 964 3.26 2.29 13.79
N CYS A 965 2.11 2.92 13.90
CA CYS A 965 1.48 3.62 12.79
C CYS A 965 2.02 5.05 12.67
N GLY A 966 2.04 5.59 11.45
CA GLY A 966 2.56 6.92 11.14
C GLY A 966 1.87 8.08 11.86
N GLU A 967 0.59 7.95 12.23
CA GLU A 967 -0.13 8.91 13.10
C GLU A 967 -1.59 8.51 13.45
N LYS A 968 -2.20 7.52 12.77
CA LYS A 968 -3.58 7.04 13.05
C LYS A 968 -3.72 5.50 12.86
N LYS A 969 -4.81 4.92 13.36
CA LYS A 969 -5.14 3.48 13.46
C LYS A 969 -5.30 2.75 12.11
N TYR A 970 -4.23 2.31 11.50
CA TYR A 970 -4.34 1.40 10.35
C TYR A 970 -4.72 -0.02 10.82
N THR A 971 -5.95 -0.46 10.54
CA THR A 971 -6.38 -1.87 10.64
C THR A 971 -6.26 -2.62 9.30
N GLY A 972 -5.88 -1.92 8.23
CA GLY A 972 -5.78 -2.43 6.85
C GLY A 972 -4.36 -2.70 6.36
N GLU A 973 -4.21 -3.12 5.10
CA GLU A 973 -2.90 -3.35 4.46
C GLU A 973 -2.11 -2.04 4.29
N ALA A 974 -0.81 -2.05 4.61
CA ALA A 974 0.06 -0.88 4.61
C ALA A 974 1.50 -1.23 4.19
N VAL A 975 2.22 -0.26 3.64
CA VAL A 975 3.65 -0.38 3.30
C VAL A 975 4.47 -0.49 4.58
N THR A 976 5.40 -1.43 4.65
CA THR A 976 6.21 -1.63 5.87
C THR A 976 7.56 -0.92 5.76
N LEU A 977 7.84 -0.01 6.70
CA LEU A 977 9.10 0.73 6.83
C LEU A 977 9.92 0.11 7.96
N MET A 978 11.19 -0.22 7.72
CA MET A 978 12.05 -0.79 8.76
C MET A 978 13.54 -0.61 8.47
N THR A 979 14.38 -0.84 9.48
CA THR A 979 15.83 -0.89 9.28
C THR A 979 16.24 -2.18 8.55
N LEU A 980 17.40 -2.17 7.89
CA LEU A 980 18.00 -3.38 7.32
C LEU A 980 18.15 -4.51 8.37
N HIS A 981 18.49 -4.15 9.61
CA HIS A 981 18.56 -5.10 10.74
C HIS A 981 17.18 -5.67 11.10
N GLY A 982 16.17 -4.80 11.20
CA GLY A 982 14.78 -5.18 11.50
C GLY A 982 14.14 -6.06 10.43
N ALA A 983 14.71 -6.09 9.22
CA ALA A 983 14.23 -6.92 8.12
C ALA A 983 14.68 -8.38 8.20
N LYS A 984 15.64 -8.72 9.06
CA LYS A 984 16.15 -10.08 9.20
C LYS A 984 15.00 -11.05 9.53
N GLY A 985 14.98 -12.20 8.85
CA GLY A 985 13.90 -13.19 8.98
C GLY A 985 12.63 -12.90 8.18
N LEU A 986 12.41 -11.65 7.73
CA LEU A 986 11.23 -11.27 6.93
C LEU A 986 11.47 -11.48 5.42
N GLU A 987 10.40 -11.37 4.63
CA GLU A 987 10.42 -11.48 3.18
C GLU A 987 9.22 -10.76 2.54
N PHE A 988 9.45 -10.05 1.43
CA PHE A 988 8.43 -9.23 0.76
C PHE A 988 8.48 -9.44 -0.76
N PRO A 989 7.33 -9.47 -1.47
CA PRO A 989 7.33 -9.50 -2.92
C PRO A 989 8.12 -8.37 -3.57
N VAL A 990 7.98 -7.14 -3.05
CA VAL A 990 8.75 -5.98 -3.48
C VAL A 990 9.50 -5.37 -2.31
N THR A 991 10.78 -5.05 -2.52
CA THR A 991 11.61 -4.38 -1.51
C THR A 991 12.32 -3.19 -2.12
N PHE A 992 12.19 -2.04 -1.46
CA PHE A 992 13.04 -0.88 -1.69
C PHE A 992 14.18 -0.90 -0.69
N ILE A 993 15.42 -0.68 -1.13
CA ILE A 993 16.51 -0.28 -0.23
C ILE A 993 16.77 1.20 -0.49
N TYR A 994 16.42 2.01 0.52
CA TYR A 994 16.41 3.46 0.45
C TYR A 994 17.73 4.04 0.96
N GLY A 995 18.30 5.01 0.22
CA GLY A 995 19.53 5.70 0.61
C GLY A 995 20.81 4.89 0.38
N VAL A 996 20.93 4.17 -0.74
CA VAL A 996 22.14 3.42 -1.14
C VAL A 996 23.22 4.39 -1.64
N ARG A 997 23.83 5.14 -0.72
CA ARG A 997 24.84 6.17 -1.00
C ARG A 997 25.97 6.13 0.02
N LYS A 998 27.09 6.74 -0.35
CA LYS A 998 28.28 6.83 0.49
C LYS A 998 27.97 7.46 1.86
N GLY A 999 28.59 6.92 2.91
CA GLY A 999 28.37 7.32 4.30
C GLY A 999 27.10 6.74 4.96
N LEU A 1000 26.17 6.16 4.20
CA LEU A 1000 24.98 5.49 4.75
C LEU A 1000 25.00 3.99 4.53
N ILE A 1001 25.26 3.56 3.30
CA ILE A 1001 25.41 2.14 2.95
C ILE A 1001 26.67 2.06 2.08
N PRO A 1002 27.84 1.65 2.62
CA PRO A 1002 28.07 1.30 4.02
C PRO A 1002 28.00 2.51 4.97
N PHE A 1003 27.62 2.27 6.22
CA PHE A 1003 27.56 3.31 7.25
C PHE A 1003 28.98 3.69 7.71
N GLU A 1004 29.31 4.98 7.61
CA GLU A 1004 30.60 5.53 8.05
C GLU A 1004 30.39 6.35 9.33
N LYS A 1005 31.05 5.94 10.43
CA LYS A 1005 31.09 6.72 11.67
C LYS A 1005 32.53 7.08 11.99
N ASP A 1006 32.84 8.37 12.06
CA ASP A 1006 34.18 8.88 12.35
C ASP A 1006 35.27 8.31 11.41
N ASN A 1007 34.94 8.14 10.12
CA ASN A 1007 35.75 7.49 9.07
C ASN A 1007 36.12 6.02 9.34
N LYS A 1008 35.37 5.32 10.20
CA LYS A 1008 35.50 3.89 10.45
C LYS A 1008 34.26 3.15 10.00
N THR A 1009 34.47 2.01 9.36
CA THR A 1009 33.43 1.13 8.83
C THR A 1009 33.94 -0.30 8.80
N ASP A 1010 33.20 -1.22 9.41
CA ASP A 1010 33.38 -2.65 9.14
C ASP A 1010 32.74 -2.96 7.78
N MET A 1011 33.59 -3.02 6.75
CA MET A 1011 33.15 -3.26 5.39
C MET A 1011 32.52 -4.64 5.21
N GLU A 1012 32.97 -5.65 5.96
CA GLU A 1012 32.44 -7.01 5.83
C GLU A 1012 31.07 -7.14 6.46
N GLU A 1013 30.85 -6.55 7.64
CA GLU A 1013 29.55 -6.52 8.32
C GLU A 1013 28.54 -5.66 7.56
N GLU A 1014 28.91 -4.48 7.08
CA GLU A 1014 28.00 -3.64 6.27
C GLU A 1014 27.63 -4.30 4.94
N ARG A 1015 28.54 -5.10 4.36
CA ARG A 1015 28.23 -5.90 3.16
C ARG A 1015 27.27 -7.05 3.47
N ARG A 1016 27.45 -7.75 4.59
CA ARG A 1016 26.49 -8.76 5.11
C ARG A 1016 25.12 -8.13 5.34
N LEU A 1017 25.07 -6.92 5.89
CA LEU A 1017 23.83 -6.18 6.11
C LEU A 1017 23.11 -5.82 4.81
N PHE A 1018 23.85 -5.33 3.81
CA PHE A 1018 23.29 -5.03 2.50
C PHE A 1018 22.81 -6.31 1.79
N TYR A 1019 23.58 -7.40 1.87
CA TYR A 1019 23.19 -8.73 1.40
C TYR A 1019 21.88 -9.23 2.04
N VAL A 1020 21.73 -9.08 3.35
CA VAL A 1020 20.49 -9.42 4.06
C VAL A 1020 19.32 -8.61 3.50
N GLY A 1021 19.48 -7.29 3.33
CA GLY A 1021 18.47 -6.41 2.74
C GLY A 1021 18.02 -6.83 1.34
N MET A 1022 18.98 -7.10 0.45
CA MET A 1022 18.69 -7.53 -0.93
C MET A 1022 17.90 -8.84 -0.97
N THR A 1023 18.25 -9.78 -0.08
CA THR A 1023 17.66 -11.13 -0.03
C THR A 1023 16.32 -11.19 0.74
N ARG A 1024 15.77 -10.04 1.13
CA ARG A 1024 14.38 -9.91 1.60
C ARG A 1024 13.39 -9.83 0.44
N ALA A 1025 13.85 -9.37 -0.73
CA ALA A 1025 13.05 -9.26 -1.94
C ALA A 1025 12.80 -10.64 -2.57
N LYS A 1026 11.54 -10.94 -2.88
CA LYS A 1026 11.18 -12.16 -3.63
C LYS A 1026 11.19 -11.93 -5.14
N GLU A 1027 10.52 -10.87 -5.62
CA GLU A 1027 10.21 -10.69 -7.03
C GLU A 1027 10.81 -9.42 -7.64
N GLU A 1028 10.84 -8.29 -6.91
CA GLU A 1028 11.41 -7.02 -7.41
C GLU A 1028 12.21 -6.33 -6.29
N LEU A 1029 13.44 -5.95 -6.61
CA LEU A 1029 14.35 -5.19 -5.74
C LEU A 1029 14.66 -3.85 -6.40
N ILE A 1030 14.39 -2.77 -5.70
CA ILE A 1030 14.63 -1.39 -6.15
C ILE A 1030 15.59 -0.73 -5.17
N LEU A 1031 16.78 -0.40 -5.64
CA LEU A 1031 17.79 0.34 -4.91
C LEU A 1031 17.64 1.81 -5.28
N THR A 1032 17.43 2.68 -4.30
CA THR A 1032 17.40 4.14 -4.55
C THR A 1032 18.65 4.78 -3.99
N SER A 1033 19.17 5.76 -4.72
CA SER A 1033 20.36 6.51 -4.33
C SER A 1033 20.20 7.98 -4.69
N SER A 1034 20.78 8.85 -3.87
CA SER A 1034 20.92 10.27 -4.12
C SER A 1034 22.33 10.73 -3.76
N GLY A 1035 22.91 11.64 -4.54
CA GLY A 1035 24.28 12.11 -4.30
C GLY A 1035 25.36 11.13 -4.76
N GLU A 1036 26.42 10.97 -3.97
CA GLU A 1036 27.58 10.11 -4.28
C GLU A 1036 27.22 8.61 -4.10
N GLU A 1037 27.42 7.81 -5.16
CA GLU A 1037 27.07 6.39 -5.16
C GLU A 1037 27.83 5.60 -4.08
N SER A 1038 27.15 4.59 -3.52
CA SER A 1038 27.77 3.62 -2.63
C SER A 1038 28.87 2.81 -3.32
N LEU A 1039 29.94 2.47 -2.60
CA LEU A 1039 30.95 1.51 -3.07
C LEU A 1039 30.32 0.16 -3.43
N PHE A 1040 29.31 -0.29 -2.68
CA PHE A 1040 28.64 -1.57 -2.92
C PHE A 1040 27.90 -1.61 -4.26
N ILE A 1041 27.52 -0.47 -4.84
CA ILE A 1041 26.93 -0.43 -6.19
C ILE A 1041 27.93 -0.90 -7.24
N SER A 1042 29.22 -0.57 -7.07
CA SER A 1042 30.28 -0.98 -8.01
C SER A 1042 30.67 -2.45 -7.89
N GLU A 1043 30.30 -3.10 -6.77
CA GLU A 1043 30.53 -4.52 -6.51
C GLU A 1043 29.39 -5.40 -7.06
N LEU A 1044 28.29 -4.80 -7.53
CA LEU A 1044 27.18 -5.52 -8.14
C LEU A 1044 27.50 -5.91 -9.60
N PRO A 1045 27.11 -7.11 -10.04
CA PRO A 1045 27.28 -7.52 -11.43
C PRO A 1045 26.37 -6.72 -12.37
N ASP A 1046 26.96 -6.05 -13.37
CA ASP A 1046 26.24 -5.18 -14.32
C ASP A 1046 25.09 -5.89 -15.07
N GLN A 1047 25.23 -7.19 -15.32
CA GLN A 1047 24.21 -7.99 -16.01
C GLN A 1047 22.93 -8.21 -15.19
N ALA A 1048 23.00 -8.10 -13.86
CA ALA A 1048 21.87 -8.26 -12.96
C ALA A 1048 21.17 -6.93 -12.62
N VAL A 1049 21.79 -5.78 -12.93
CA VAL A 1049 21.35 -4.45 -12.49
C VAL A 1049 20.95 -3.56 -13.66
N MET A 1050 19.75 -2.99 -13.60
CA MET A 1050 19.25 -1.98 -14.54
C MET A 1050 19.34 -0.59 -13.90
N ARG A 1051 20.12 0.32 -14.50
CA ARG A 1051 20.29 1.70 -14.01
C ARG A 1051 19.25 2.65 -14.61
N GLU A 1052 18.61 3.44 -13.75
CA GLU A 1052 17.54 4.40 -14.09
C GLU A 1052 17.81 5.76 -13.41
N LYS A 1053 17.26 6.85 -13.99
CA LYS A 1053 17.27 8.19 -13.36
C LYS A 1053 15.85 8.59 -13.00
N ALA A 1054 15.63 9.05 -11.78
CA ALA A 1054 14.31 9.44 -11.28
C ALA A 1054 13.64 10.54 -12.13
N ASP A 1055 14.43 11.48 -12.69
CA ASP A 1055 13.92 12.65 -13.42
C ASP A 1055 13.77 12.46 -14.95
N LYS A 1056 14.26 11.36 -15.52
CA LYS A 1056 14.14 11.10 -16.97
C LYS A 1056 13.06 10.07 -17.24
N ARG A 1057 11.82 10.54 -17.40
CA ARG A 1057 10.94 9.84 -18.34
C ARG A 1057 11.61 9.82 -19.70
N LYS A 1058 11.60 8.66 -20.36
CA LYS A 1058 11.61 8.60 -21.81
C LYS A 1058 10.45 9.48 -22.28
N ASN A 1059 10.75 10.66 -22.79
CA ASN A 1059 9.92 11.34 -23.78
C ASN A 1059 9.85 10.43 -25.01
N ALA A 1060 9.02 9.39 -24.96
CA ALA A 1060 8.41 8.84 -26.15
C ALA A 1060 7.03 9.49 -26.19
N ASP A 1061 6.88 10.45 -27.10
CA ASP A 1061 5.67 11.21 -27.43
C ASP A 1061 5.14 12.25 -26.43
N SER A 1062 6.03 13.06 -25.83
CA SER A 1062 5.63 14.45 -25.57
C SER A 1062 5.66 15.20 -26.91
N GLY A 1063 4.47 15.31 -27.53
CA GLY A 1063 4.28 16.26 -28.62
C GLY A 1063 4.83 17.62 -28.20
N LYS A 1064 5.72 18.19 -29.01
CA LYS A 1064 6.19 19.57 -28.84
C LYS A 1064 4.96 20.45 -28.71
N GLN A 1065 4.81 21.10 -27.55
CA GLN A 1065 4.01 22.30 -27.45
C GLN A 1065 4.71 23.35 -28.31
N LEU A 1066 4.27 23.51 -29.55
CA LEU A 1066 4.68 24.62 -30.39
C LEU A 1066 4.21 25.89 -29.70
N SER A 1067 5.14 26.81 -29.47
CA SER A 1067 4.76 28.13 -28.95
C SER A 1067 4.01 28.87 -30.06
N LEU A 1068 3.06 29.73 -29.69
CA LEU A 1068 2.29 30.54 -30.62
C LEU A 1068 3.17 31.50 -31.47
N PHE A 1069 4.47 31.58 -31.19
CA PHE A 1069 5.46 32.39 -31.90
C PHE A 1069 6.25 31.60 -32.96
N ASP A 1070 6.08 30.28 -33.05
CA ASP A 1070 6.70 29.46 -34.11
C ASP A 1070 5.86 29.44 -35.41
N PHE A 1071 4.75 30.19 -35.47
CA PHE A 1071 3.86 30.33 -36.64
C PHE A 1071 3.80 31.77 -37.22
N MET A 1072 4.72 32.65 -36.82
CA MET A 1072 5.07 33.86 -37.59
C MET A 1072 6.34 33.60 -38.37
#